data_AF-A0A7C8J770-F1
#
_entry.id   AF-A0A7C8J770-F1
#
_cell.length_a   1.000
_cell.length_b   1.000
_cell.length_c   1.000
_cell.angle_alpha   90.00
_cell.angle_beta   90.00
_cell.angle_gamma   90.00
#
_symmetry.space_group_name_H-M   'P 1'
#
loop_
_entity.id
_entity.type
_entity.pdbx_description
1 polymer ?
#
loop_
_entity_poly.entity_id
_entity_poly.type
_entity_poly.pdbx_seq_one_letter_code
_entity_poly.pdbx_strand_id
1 'polypeptide(L)'
;MKLSGTREAGKADSWYEGDPEVLSNQLDGFLSDVPASINGASLPVSGAKVIIAPHAGYSYSGPCAAWAYKCLDLSKAKRIFLLGPSHTYYLRGCALTKFARYATPFGDLTIDEPVVQKLRDTGKFQDMPTRNEVEEHSLEMHLPYIYKRITQTFSSRDEYPTLVPILVGDNKGPEEKQFGALLAPYLQDSDNVFVVSSDFCHWGDRFSYTAYAPGSDVNNLTSLTYRTRRPTDPPIHESIKLLDQLAIDAIAGGHHDDFVDNLKKTKNTVCGRHPIGVTMAALEVVAQDTADADKFKFKFVQYQRSSLAEVFSDSSVSYASAYGGQQNPFDDRNDAGRGGYGGGLPSRPNYRNQGDSYNEYGLLVTANNVEMAPLAQNADPFSDGNPNSVLDEISDINRGIDTIDRNLEQLRMLQQRSLDDADSSASSNTNRQLDRLSSETMAQYRSLTERVRQLKSKPENTQRFGQQVRRVDTRLKDAIRAYQQVESSFRKKTEEQMARQYRIVRPDATEEEVRAAVEDQSGGQVFQQALMQSNRRGQAQAVLNAVQDRHAQLQKIERQMMELAQLFQDMDTLVMQQDVAVANIEQKAEDVVDNLDRGNVEIGTAVNTARATRKKKWICLAIVVAIIVILAAALAGYFATRPGANTKRSLDDILDIRSVIESERVPQLLNSRINAESRRWLTSTTT
;
A
#
# COMPACT_ATOMS: atom_id res chain seq x y z
N MET A 1 11.87 12.25 -22.21
CA MET A 1 10.49 12.78 -22.24
C MET A 1 10.49 14.03 -21.39
N LYS A 2 9.99 15.16 -21.89
CA LYS A 2 9.92 16.39 -21.10
C LYS A 2 8.83 16.23 -20.04
N LEU A 3 9.13 16.53 -18.78
CA LEU A 3 8.11 16.51 -17.72
C LEU A 3 7.16 17.70 -17.91
N SER A 4 5.88 17.54 -17.55
CA SER A 4 4.90 18.61 -17.75
C SER A 4 3.76 18.57 -16.73
N GLY A 5 3.15 19.73 -16.50
CA GLY A 5 2.04 19.87 -15.54
C GLY A 5 2.47 19.82 -14.08
N THR A 6 1.49 20.01 -13.20
CA THR A 6 1.62 19.93 -11.75
C THR A 6 0.73 18.79 -11.23
N ARG A 7 1.27 17.92 -10.37
CA ARG A 7 0.49 16.94 -9.63
C ARG A 7 -0.21 17.66 -8.49
N GLU A 8 -1.54 17.64 -8.48
CA GLU A 8 -2.36 18.28 -7.44
C GLU A 8 -2.15 17.65 -6.05
N ALA A 9 -2.38 18.44 -5.00
CA ALA A 9 -2.36 18.01 -3.59
C ALA A 9 -3.69 17.31 -3.22
N GLY A 10 -3.91 16.12 -3.78
CA GLY A 10 -5.19 15.41 -3.72
C GLY A 10 -5.58 14.84 -2.35
N LYS A 11 -4.72 14.92 -1.33
CA LYS A 11 -4.95 14.44 0.04
C LYS A 11 -5.12 15.56 1.07
N ALA A 12 -5.06 16.81 0.64
CA ALA A 12 -5.48 17.95 1.45
C ALA A 12 -6.95 17.78 1.90
N ASP A 13 -7.27 18.33 3.07
CA ASP A 13 -8.57 18.29 3.77
C ASP A 13 -9.12 16.90 4.12
N SER A 14 -8.33 15.85 3.89
CA SER A 14 -8.72 14.46 4.18
C SER A 14 -7.65 13.68 4.94
N TRP A 15 -6.38 13.83 4.57
CA TRP A 15 -5.25 13.19 5.26
C TRP A 15 -4.41 14.20 6.06
N TYR A 16 -4.40 15.45 5.62
CA TYR A 16 -3.77 16.59 6.28
C TYR A 16 -4.58 17.85 5.98
N GLU A 17 -4.37 18.91 6.75
CA GLU A 17 -5.07 20.19 6.61
C GLU A 17 -4.76 20.89 5.28
N GLY A 18 -5.76 21.37 4.55
CA GLY A 18 -5.58 22.07 3.28
C GLY A 18 -5.27 23.56 3.43
N ASP A 19 -5.65 24.18 4.55
CA ASP A 19 -5.27 25.56 4.84
C ASP A 19 -3.76 25.67 5.17
N PRO A 20 -2.98 26.50 4.45
CA PRO A 20 -1.54 26.57 4.64
C PRO A 20 -1.14 27.16 6.00
N GLU A 21 -1.90 28.08 6.60
CA GLU A 21 -1.53 28.62 7.90
C GLU A 21 -1.77 27.60 9.01
N VAL A 22 -2.92 26.93 8.98
CA VAL A 22 -3.27 25.88 9.95
C VAL A 22 -2.32 24.69 9.83
N LEU A 23 -2.02 24.24 8.60
CA LEU A 23 -1.06 23.16 8.37
C LEU A 23 0.35 23.54 8.83
N SER A 24 0.79 24.78 8.57
CA SER A 24 2.10 25.27 9.03
C SER A 24 2.20 25.21 10.56
N ASN A 25 1.18 25.71 11.27
CA ASN A 25 1.13 25.73 12.73
C ASN A 25 1.11 24.30 13.31
N GLN A 26 0.36 23.39 12.68
CA GLN A 26 0.32 21.99 13.08
C GLN A 26 1.71 21.33 12.95
N LEU A 27 2.38 21.53 11.81
CA LEU A 27 3.74 21.00 11.59
C LEU A 27 4.77 21.64 12.54
N ASP A 28 4.67 22.95 12.82
CA ASP A 28 5.52 23.60 13.81
C ASP A 28 5.33 23.01 15.21
N GLY A 29 4.09 22.75 15.61
CA GLY A 29 3.77 22.06 16.87
C GLY A 29 4.47 20.70 16.96
N PHE A 30 4.24 19.83 15.98
CA PHE A 30 4.86 18.50 15.94
C PHE A 30 6.40 18.56 15.95
N LEU A 31 7.00 19.48 15.18
CA LEU A 31 8.44 19.67 15.14
C LEU A 31 8.97 20.23 16.47
N SER A 32 8.23 21.10 17.16
CA SER A 32 8.64 21.69 18.43
C SER A 32 8.61 20.70 19.60
N ASP A 33 7.75 19.68 19.53
CA ASP A 33 7.65 18.62 20.53
C ASP A 33 8.85 17.64 20.49
N VAL A 34 9.63 17.65 19.41
CA VAL A 34 10.86 16.86 19.32
C VAL A 34 11.98 17.54 20.10
N PRO A 35 12.67 16.84 21.02
CA PRO A 35 13.79 17.40 21.77
C PRO A 35 14.90 17.97 20.87
N ALA A 36 15.61 19.00 21.34
CA ALA A 36 16.71 19.62 20.60
C ALA A 36 17.91 18.67 20.33
N SER A 37 17.98 17.56 21.05
CA SER A 37 19.00 16.51 20.89
C SER A 37 18.40 15.13 21.13
N ILE A 38 18.84 14.13 20.36
CA ILE A 38 18.46 12.72 20.52
C ILE A 38 19.74 11.89 20.64
N ASN A 39 19.78 10.96 21.60
CA ASN A 39 20.92 10.05 21.82
C ASN A 39 22.29 10.78 21.92
N GLY A 40 22.31 11.98 22.53
CA GLY A 40 23.51 12.80 22.71
C GLY A 40 23.94 13.62 21.48
N ALA A 41 23.22 13.54 20.36
CA ALA A 41 23.46 14.36 19.17
C ALA A 41 22.44 15.49 19.06
N SER A 42 22.90 16.72 18.78
CA SER A 42 22.04 17.86 18.45
C SER A 42 21.30 17.63 17.13
N LEU A 43 20.10 18.22 17.00
CA LEU A 43 19.29 18.15 15.79
C LEU A 43 19.42 19.45 14.95
N PRO A 44 19.50 19.36 13.61
CA PRO A 44 19.55 18.13 12.82
C PRO A 44 20.84 17.34 13.06
N VAL A 45 20.75 16.02 12.89
CA VAL A 45 21.92 15.15 13.10
C VAL A 45 22.88 15.40 11.95
N SER A 46 24.05 15.95 12.24
CA SER A 46 25.02 16.34 11.21
C SER A 46 25.32 15.18 10.24
N GLY A 47 25.13 15.45 8.96
CA GLY A 47 25.36 14.52 7.87
C GLY A 47 24.30 13.42 7.71
N ALA A 48 23.21 13.40 8.50
CA ALA A 48 22.13 12.43 8.31
C ALA A 48 21.35 12.73 7.02
N LYS A 49 21.55 11.89 6.01
CA LYS A 49 20.97 12.05 4.67
C LYS A 49 19.74 11.22 4.39
N VAL A 50 19.50 10.17 5.18
CA VAL A 50 18.41 9.22 4.93
C VAL A 50 17.48 9.23 6.12
N ILE A 51 16.17 9.24 5.88
CA ILE A 51 15.17 9.03 6.91
C ILE A 51 14.13 7.99 6.52
N ILE A 52 13.57 7.30 7.52
CA ILE A 52 12.31 6.57 7.41
C ILE A 52 11.27 7.38 8.18
N ALA A 53 10.13 7.64 7.56
CA ALA A 53 9.00 8.34 8.19
C ALA A 53 7.67 7.73 7.73
N PRO A 54 6.62 7.77 8.59
CA PRO A 54 5.30 7.24 8.29
C PRO A 54 4.52 8.08 7.28
N HIS A 55 3.47 7.49 6.71
CA HIS A 55 2.59 8.11 5.71
C HIS A 55 1.09 7.91 5.96
N ALA A 56 0.67 7.55 7.18
CA ALA A 56 -0.74 7.73 7.55
C ALA A 56 -1.10 9.21 7.73
N GLY A 57 -2.40 9.54 7.82
CA GLY A 57 -2.88 10.91 8.04
C GLY A 57 -2.21 11.62 9.24
N TYR A 58 -2.04 12.94 9.14
CA TYR A 58 -1.24 13.73 10.11
C TYR A 58 -1.81 13.74 11.52
N SER A 59 -3.12 13.55 11.69
CA SER A 59 -3.76 13.36 13.00
C SER A 59 -3.25 12.11 13.74
N TYR A 60 -2.72 11.12 13.03
CA TYR A 60 -2.18 9.89 13.60
C TYR A 60 -0.66 9.86 13.59
N SER A 61 -0.05 10.01 12.41
CA SER A 61 1.39 9.76 12.22
C SER A 61 2.24 11.03 12.18
N GLY A 62 1.60 12.21 12.06
CA GLY A 62 2.25 13.50 11.97
C GLY A 62 3.27 13.74 13.09
N PRO A 63 2.92 13.55 14.37
CA PRO A 63 3.87 13.66 15.48
C PRO A 63 5.05 12.68 15.38
N CYS A 64 4.83 11.46 14.93
CA CYS A 64 5.90 10.47 14.75
C CYS A 64 6.87 10.92 13.64
N ALA A 65 6.35 11.35 12.48
CA ALA A 65 7.15 11.81 11.34
C ALA A 65 8.08 12.99 11.68
N ALA A 66 7.67 13.87 12.60
CA ALA A 66 8.48 15.00 13.04
C ALA A 66 9.88 14.57 13.54
N TRP A 67 9.97 13.42 14.23
CA TRP A 67 11.23 12.90 14.75
C TRP A 67 12.24 12.60 13.64
N ALA A 68 11.78 12.01 12.53
CA ALA A 68 12.61 11.76 11.36
C ALA A 68 13.05 13.07 10.70
N TYR A 69 12.11 13.98 10.42
CA TYR A 69 12.38 15.26 9.75
C TYR A 69 13.25 16.22 10.56
N LYS A 70 13.23 16.13 11.89
CA LYS A 70 14.16 16.85 12.76
C LYS A 70 15.56 16.28 12.73
N CYS A 71 15.72 14.97 12.51
CA CYS A 71 17.04 14.36 12.36
C CYS A 71 17.68 14.67 11.01
N LEU A 72 16.89 14.83 9.94
CA LEU A 72 17.37 15.05 8.59
C LEU A 72 18.17 16.36 8.45
N ASP A 73 19.40 16.26 7.95
CA ASP A 73 20.26 17.38 7.65
C ASP A 73 20.10 17.81 6.19
N LEU A 74 19.42 18.96 5.99
CA LEU A 74 19.18 19.53 4.67
C LEU A 74 20.22 20.60 4.28
N SER A 75 21.20 20.91 5.13
CA SER A 75 22.06 22.09 4.98
C SER A 75 22.85 22.15 3.65
N LYS A 76 23.14 20.98 3.05
CA LYS A 76 23.82 20.84 1.74
C LYS A 76 22.92 20.27 0.64
N ALA A 77 21.64 19.98 0.92
CA ALA A 77 20.78 19.27 0.01
C ALA A 77 20.44 20.12 -1.22
N LYS A 78 20.68 19.58 -2.42
CA LYS A 78 20.18 20.10 -3.70
C LYS A 78 19.11 19.22 -4.31
N ARG A 79 19.01 17.95 -3.89
CA ARG A 79 18.01 16.99 -4.37
C ARG A 79 17.46 16.13 -3.23
N ILE A 80 16.15 15.89 -3.25
CA ILE A 80 15.45 15.01 -2.31
C ILE A 80 14.86 13.83 -3.08
N PHE A 81 15.40 12.64 -2.85
CA PHE A 81 14.82 11.39 -3.33
C PHE A 81 13.69 10.98 -2.39
N LEU A 82 12.49 10.80 -2.92
CA LEU A 82 11.32 10.40 -2.14
C LEU A 82 10.82 9.06 -2.63
N LEU A 83 11.03 8.02 -1.82
CA LEU A 83 10.66 6.64 -2.14
C LEU A 83 9.42 6.25 -1.34
N GLY A 84 8.36 5.81 -2.01
CA GLY A 84 7.15 5.33 -1.35
C GLY A 84 6.55 4.09 -1.99
N PRO A 85 5.82 3.26 -1.23
CA PRO A 85 5.15 2.08 -1.78
C PRO A 85 3.94 2.45 -2.65
N SER A 86 3.58 1.57 -3.59
CA SER A 86 2.33 1.71 -4.35
C SER A 86 1.14 1.02 -3.66
N HIS A 87 0.06 1.77 -3.45
CA HIS A 87 -1.23 1.29 -2.93
C HIS A 87 -2.35 1.35 -3.97
N THR A 88 -2.22 2.19 -5.00
CA THR A 88 -3.30 2.46 -5.95
C THR A 88 -3.34 1.53 -7.15
N TYR A 89 -2.26 0.78 -7.40
CA TYR A 89 -2.21 -0.23 -8.46
C TYR A 89 -1.11 -1.25 -8.18
N TYR A 90 -1.20 -2.41 -8.83
CA TYR A 90 -0.12 -3.39 -8.80
C TYR A 90 1.06 -2.87 -9.63
N LEU A 91 2.20 -2.67 -8.97
CA LEU A 91 3.46 -2.30 -9.59
C LEU A 91 4.48 -3.40 -9.27
N ARG A 92 5.22 -3.85 -10.29
CA ARG A 92 6.47 -4.62 -10.12
C ARG A 92 7.63 -3.76 -10.57
N GLY A 93 8.72 -3.70 -9.81
CA GLY A 93 9.81 -2.76 -10.06
C GLY A 93 9.56 -1.39 -9.43
N CYS A 94 10.13 -0.35 -10.04
CA CYS A 94 9.95 1.05 -9.64
C CYS A 94 9.35 1.87 -10.79
N ALA A 95 8.62 2.92 -10.46
CA ALA A 95 8.05 3.86 -11.42
C ALA A 95 8.46 5.31 -11.11
N LEU A 96 8.47 6.15 -12.15
CA LEU A 96 8.86 7.56 -12.11
C LEU A 96 7.70 8.46 -12.56
N THR A 97 7.68 9.67 -12.02
CA THR A 97 6.69 10.69 -12.37
C THR A 97 6.83 11.16 -13.82
N LYS A 98 5.72 11.65 -14.38
CA LYS A 98 5.69 12.46 -15.62
C LYS A 98 5.41 13.95 -15.36
N PHE A 99 5.10 14.32 -14.12
CA PHE A 99 4.83 15.69 -13.73
C PHE A 99 6.12 16.50 -13.57
N ALA A 100 6.07 17.79 -13.91
CA ALA A 100 7.19 18.70 -13.69
C ALA A 100 7.23 19.25 -12.26
N ARG A 101 6.10 19.25 -11.56
CA ARG A 101 5.95 19.79 -10.21
C ARG A 101 4.95 18.97 -9.40
N TYR A 102 5.11 18.96 -8.08
CA TYR A 102 4.13 18.44 -7.13
C TYR A 102 3.62 19.59 -6.24
N ALA A 103 2.30 19.81 -6.23
CA ALA A 103 1.68 20.85 -5.42
C ALA A 103 1.65 20.46 -3.94
N THR A 104 1.72 21.46 -3.07
CA THR A 104 1.42 21.39 -1.64
C THR A 104 0.59 22.61 -1.26
N PRO A 105 -0.11 22.63 -0.11
CA PRO A 105 -0.75 23.84 0.39
C PRO A 105 0.17 25.07 0.47
N PHE A 106 1.47 24.87 0.68
CA PHE A 106 2.46 25.94 0.80
C PHE A 106 3.02 26.45 -0.55
N GLY A 107 2.83 25.68 -1.62
CA GLY A 107 3.40 25.90 -2.94
C GLY A 107 3.97 24.64 -3.58
N ASP A 108 4.42 24.77 -4.83
CA ASP A 108 4.92 23.65 -5.63
C ASP A 108 6.36 23.26 -5.29
N LEU A 109 6.63 21.96 -5.29
CA LEU A 109 7.97 21.37 -5.34
C LEU A 109 8.33 21.02 -6.79
N THR A 110 9.49 21.47 -7.24
CA THR A 110 9.98 21.22 -8.61
C THR A 110 10.63 19.83 -8.72
N ILE A 111 10.29 19.08 -9.76
CA ILE A 111 10.89 17.77 -10.03
C ILE A 111 12.26 17.94 -10.72
N ASP A 112 13.24 17.13 -10.32
CA ASP A 112 14.56 17.07 -10.96
C ASP A 112 14.47 16.29 -12.28
N GLU A 113 14.07 16.98 -13.36
CA GLU A 113 13.94 16.39 -14.70
C GLU A 113 15.23 15.69 -15.18
N PRO A 114 16.44 16.25 -15.02
CA PRO A 114 17.68 15.57 -15.44
C PRO A 114 17.90 14.23 -14.74
N VAL A 115 17.70 14.15 -13.42
CA VAL A 115 17.85 12.90 -12.67
C VAL A 115 16.74 11.91 -13.01
N VAL A 116 15.48 12.36 -13.10
CA VAL A 116 14.36 11.50 -13.50
C VAL A 116 14.61 10.91 -14.89
N GLN A 117 15.08 11.72 -15.84
CA GLN A 117 15.41 11.24 -17.18
C GLN A 117 16.58 10.24 -17.15
N LYS A 118 17.65 10.52 -16.37
CA LYS A 118 18.78 9.59 -16.23
C LYS A 118 18.36 8.24 -15.63
N LEU A 119 17.47 8.23 -14.63
CA LEU A 119 16.91 7.00 -14.07
C LEU A 119 16.04 6.27 -15.11
N ARG A 120 15.22 6.99 -15.86
CA ARG A 120 14.38 6.44 -16.93
C ARG A 120 15.21 5.80 -18.04
N ASP A 121 16.33 6.42 -18.42
CA ASP A 121 17.24 5.94 -19.47
C ASP A 121 17.95 4.63 -19.11
N THR A 122 17.94 4.21 -17.84
CA THR A 122 18.40 2.87 -17.45
C THR A 122 17.51 1.75 -18.02
N GLY A 123 16.29 2.08 -18.44
CA GLY A 123 15.29 1.11 -18.91
C GLY A 123 14.74 0.20 -17.79
N LYS A 124 15.00 0.53 -16.52
CA LYS A 124 14.57 -0.25 -15.34
C LYS A 124 13.33 0.31 -14.65
N PHE A 125 13.00 1.57 -14.93
CA PHE A 125 11.87 2.26 -14.33
C PHE A 125 10.71 2.35 -15.31
N GLN A 126 9.50 2.16 -14.79
CA GLN A 126 8.25 2.40 -15.51
C GLN A 126 7.79 3.85 -15.34
N ASP A 127 6.79 4.27 -16.11
CA ASP A 127 6.11 5.54 -15.87
C ASP A 127 4.91 5.33 -14.96
N MET A 128 4.74 6.20 -13.97
CA MET A 128 3.53 6.21 -13.15
C MET A 128 2.31 6.55 -14.03
N PRO A 129 1.21 5.78 -13.95
CA PRO A 129 -0.05 6.20 -14.56
C PRO A 129 -0.56 7.44 -13.82
N THR A 130 -0.84 8.52 -14.56
CA THR A 130 -1.15 9.85 -14.00
C THR A 130 -2.29 9.83 -12.99
N ARG A 131 -3.37 9.07 -13.28
CA ARG A 131 -4.49 8.90 -12.35
C ARG A 131 -4.05 8.25 -11.04
N ASN A 132 -3.32 7.14 -11.13
CA ASN A 132 -2.85 6.38 -9.97
C ASN A 132 -1.83 7.17 -9.14
N GLU A 133 -1.02 7.99 -9.79
CA GLU A 133 -0.05 8.88 -9.13
C GLU A 133 -0.73 9.96 -8.29
N VAL A 134 -1.81 10.57 -8.80
CA VAL A 134 -2.63 11.55 -8.05
C VAL A 134 -3.40 10.86 -6.92
N GLU A 135 -3.89 9.64 -7.14
CA GLU A 135 -4.58 8.87 -6.11
C GLU A 135 -3.63 8.32 -5.03
N GLU A 136 -2.32 8.18 -5.32
CA GLU A 136 -1.33 7.64 -4.39
C GLU A 136 -1.02 8.63 -3.28
N HIS A 137 -1.02 8.16 -2.03
CA HIS A 137 -0.79 9.01 -0.86
C HIS A 137 0.61 8.83 -0.27
N SER A 138 1.27 7.69 -0.50
CA SER A 138 2.53 7.38 0.17
C SER A 138 3.64 8.40 -0.10
N LEU A 139 3.70 8.98 -1.31
CA LEU A 139 4.60 10.09 -1.63
C LEU A 139 4.06 11.42 -1.09
N GLU A 140 2.76 11.66 -1.26
CA GLU A 140 2.14 12.95 -0.95
C GLU A 140 2.26 13.36 0.53
N MET A 141 2.13 12.39 1.43
CA MET A 141 2.19 12.64 2.87
C MET A 141 3.54 13.19 3.36
N HIS A 142 4.59 13.10 2.53
CA HIS A 142 5.90 13.69 2.84
C HIS A 142 6.05 15.11 2.32
N LEU A 143 5.26 15.54 1.32
CA LEU A 143 5.49 16.81 0.62
C LEU A 143 5.32 18.03 1.54
N PRO A 144 4.29 18.13 2.40
CA PRO A 144 4.18 19.27 3.31
C PRO A 144 5.33 19.35 4.31
N TYR A 145 5.75 18.21 4.88
CA TYR A 145 6.92 18.15 5.77
C TYR A 145 8.22 18.54 5.05
N ILE A 146 8.44 18.03 3.83
CA ILE A 146 9.59 18.40 2.99
C ILE A 146 9.60 19.91 2.76
N TYR A 147 8.49 20.48 2.28
CA TYR A 147 8.38 21.91 2.00
C TYR A 147 8.64 22.75 3.26
N LYS A 148 8.06 22.34 4.39
CA LYS A 148 8.26 23.00 5.70
C LYS A 148 9.71 22.97 6.17
N ARG A 149 10.42 21.85 6.00
CA ARG A 149 11.83 21.75 6.40
C ARG A 149 12.75 22.51 5.45
N ILE A 150 12.44 22.53 4.16
CA ILE A 150 13.14 23.36 3.17
C ILE A 150 13.00 24.84 3.52
N THR A 151 11.79 25.34 3.80
CA THR A 151 11.57 26.76 4.14
C THR A 151 12.27 27.19 5.43
N GLN A 152 12.48 26.26 6.37
CA GLN A 152 13.25 26.49 7.60
C GLN A 152 14.77 26.48 7.39
N THR A 153 15.26 25.91 6.28
CA THR A 153 16.69 25.70 6.03
C THR A 153 17.26 26.68 5.00
N PHE A 154 16.50 26.98 3.95
CA PHE A 154 16.94 27.79 2.82
C PHE A 154 16.28 29.17 2.83
N SER A 155 17.04 30.20 2.45
CA SER A 155 16.58 31.59 2.56
C SER A 155 15.70 32.03 1.38
N SER A 156 15.82 31.36 0.22
CA SER A 156 15.09 31.70 -0.99
C SER A 156 14.60 30.45 -1.73
N ARG A 157 13.50 30.59 -2.48
CA ARG A 157 12.92 29.48 -3.27
C ARG A 157 13.85 28.98 -4.38
N ASP A 158 14.74 29.83 -4.88
CA ASP A 158 15.71 29.47 -5.92
C ASP A 158 16.81 28.51 -5.40
N GLU A 159 16.98 28.44 -4.08
CA GLU A 159 17.88 27.50 -3.40
C GLU A 159 17.19 26.18 -3.02
N TYR A 160 15.86 26.07 -3.21
CA TYR A 160 15.13 24.89 -2.77
C TYR A 160 15.59 23.64 -3.53
N PRO A 161 15.86 22.53 -2.84
CA PRO A 161 16.25 21.30 -3.49
C PRO A 161 15.11 20.75 -4.36
N THR A 162 15.47 20.20 -5.51
CA THR A 162 14.54 19.54 -6.42
C THR A 162 14.13 18.15 -5.89
N LEU A 163 12.96 17.67 -6.31
CA LEU A 163 12.39 16.39 -5.87
C LEU A 163 12.60 15.29 -6.92
N VAL A 164 12.92 14.07 -6.47
CA VAL A 164 12.97 12.86 -7.29
C VAL A 164 11.99 11.83 -6.70
N PRO A 165 10.70 11.86 -7.09
CA PRO A 165 9.71 10.91 -6.59
C PRO A 165 9.85 9.56 -7.30
N ILE A 166 9.94 8.48 -6.51
CA ILE A 166 10.06 7.11 -6.97
C ILE A 166 9.00 6.27 -6.26
N LEU A 167 8.10 5.68 -7.04
CA LEU A 167 7.12 4.72 -6.51
C LEU A 167 7.72 3.32 -6.60
N VAL A 168 7.71 2.58 -5.51
CA VAL A 168 8.32 1.26 -5.39
C VAL A 168 7.20 0.22 -5.27
N GLY A 169 7.22 -0.76 -6.16
CA GLY A 169 6.25 -1.85 -6.21
C GLY A 169 6.64 -3.08 -5.40
N ASP A 170 5.96 -4.19 -5.69
CA ASP A 170 6.18 -5.51 -5.11
C ASP A 170 7.46 -6.15 -5.71
N ASN A 171 8.59 -5.83 -5.10
CA ASN A 171 9.92 -6.31 -5.50
C ASN A 171 10.35 -7.52 -4.66
N LYS A 172 11.12 -8.42 -5.27
CA LYS A 172 11.85 -9.48 -4.55
C LYS A 172 13.24 -8.97 -4.14
N GLY A 173 13.86 -9.60 -3.14
CA GLY A 173 15.19 -9.23 -2.66
C GLY A 173 16.25 -8.95 -3.75
N PRO A 174 16.40 -9.78 -4.80
CA PRO A 174 17.32 -9.48 -5.90
C PRO A 174 16.95 -8.22 -6.71
N GLU A 175 15.66 -7.93 -6.88
CA GLU A 175 15.16 -6.74 -7.57
C GLU A 175 15.38 -5.49 -6.71
N GLU A 176 15.17 -5.59 -5.39
CA GLU A 176 15.50 -4.53 -4.42
C GLU A 176 16.99 -4.18 -4.48
N LYS A 177 17.87 -5.19 -4.49
CA LYS A 177 19.32 -5.00 -4.66
C LYS A 177 19.69 -4.36 -5.99
N GLN A 178 18.99 -4.70 -7.07
CA GLN A 178 19.21 -4.08 -8.37
C GLN A 178 18.88 -2.58 -8.35
N PHE A 179 17.75 -2.18 -7.77
CA PHE A 179 17.41 -0.76 -7.64
C PHE A 179 18.30 -0.05 -6.62
N GLY A 180 18.67 -0.71 -5.52
CA GLY A 180 19.62 -0.19 -4.55
C GLY A 180 20.96 0.16 -5.17
N ALA A 181 21.51 -0.72 -6.01
CA ALA A 181 22.75 -0.46 -6.75
C ALA A 181 22.63 0.71 -7.74
N LEU A 182 21.45 0.92 -8.36
CA LEU A 182 21.20 2.07 -9.24
C LEU A 182 21.13 3.40 -8.46
N LEU A 183 20.64 3.36 -7.21
CA LEU A 183 20.50 4.54 -6.36
C LEU A 183 21.74 4.84 -5.51
N ALA A 184 22.63 3.86 -5.28
CA ALA A 184 23.82 4.02 -4.46
C ALA A 184 24.73 5.20 -4.86
N PRO A 185 25.00 5.47 -6.16
CA PRO A 185 25.79 6.65 -6.55
C PRO A 185 25.13 7.97 -6.16
N TYR A 186 23.80 8.03 -6.15
CA TYR A 186 23.06 9.20 -5.69
C TYR A 186 23.08 9.31 -4.17
N LEU A 187 23.11 8.19 -3.45
CA LEU A 187 23.21 8.17 -2.00
C LEU A 187 24.60 8.62 -1.50
N GLN A 188 25.66 8.29 -2.23
CA GLN A 188 27.05 8.71 -1.94
C GLN A 188 27.22 10.23 -2.03
N ASP A 189 26.60 10.86 -3.03
CA ASP A 189 26.67 12.28 -3.31
C ASP A 189 26.17 13.14 -2.12
N SER A 190 27.00 14.10 -1.67
CA SER A 190 26.70 15.02 -0.55
C SER A 190 25.45 15.87 -0.76
N ASP A 191 25.09 16.11 -2.02
CA ASP A 191 24.02 17.02 -2.39
C ASP A 191 22.63 16.35 -2.34
N ASN A 192 22.57 15.06 -2.02
CA ASN A 192 21.34 14.28 -2.06
C ASN A 192 20.93 13.81 -0.67
N VAL A 193 19.62 13.86 -0.42
CA VAL A 193 18.97 13.24 0.74
C VAL A 193 17.85 12.31 0.29
N PHE A 194 17.50 11.35 1.14
CA PHE A 194 16.53 10.29 0.86
C PHE A 194 15.46 10.24 1.95
N VAL A 195 14.20 10.34 1.53
CA VAL A 195 13.03 10.17 2.36
C VAL A 195 12.38 8.84 1.98
N VAL A 196 12.35 7.91 2.93
CA VAL A 196 11.77 6.57 2.75
C VAL A 196 10.44 6.52 3.49
N SER A 197 9.37 6.37 2.72
CA SER A 197 8.01 6.37 3.22
C SER A 197 7.57 4.98 3.68
N SER A 198 7.26 4.82 4.97
CA SER A 198 6.75 3.56 5.52
C SER A 198 6.02 3.74 6.86
N ASP A 199 4.79 3.25 6.92
CA ASP A 199 4.20 2.74 8.16
C ASP A 199 4.72 1.31 8.45
N PHE A 200 4.47 0.82 9.66
CA PHE A 200 4.90 -0.50 10.13
C PHE A 200 3.70 -1.46 10.20
N CYS A 201 3.53 -2.30 11.22
CA CYS A 201 2.45 -3.27 11.28
C CYS A 201 1.06 -2.64 11.10
N HIS A 202 0.32 -3.09 10.09
CA HIS A 202 -1.11 -2.93 9.94
C HIS A 202 -1.79 -4.18 10.52
N TRP A 203 -2.21 -4.09 11.78
CA TRP A 203 -2.79 -5.22 12.53
C TRP A 203 -4.32 -5.13 12.61
N GLY A 204 -4.99 -6.25 12.36
CA GLY A 204 -6.43 -6.42 12.50
C GLY A 204 -7.06 -7.21 11.35
N ASP A 205 -8.29 -7.67 11.57
CA ASP A 205 -9.05 -8.45 10.59
C ASP A 205 -9.23 -7.71 9.25
N ARG A 206 -9.48 -6.39 9.30
CA ARG A 206 -9.60 -5.52 8.13
C ARG A 206 -8.34 -5.46 7.24
N PHE A 207 -7.19 -5.85 7.78
CA PHE A 207 -5.92 -5.93 7.06
C PHE A 207 -5.55 -7.37 6.68
N SER A 208 -6.40 -8.34 7.03
CA SER A 208 -6.11 -9.77 6.90
C SER A 208 -4.80 -10.17 7.59
N TYR A 209 -4.45 -9.48 8.68
CA TYR A 209 -3.23 -9.72 9.44
C TYR A 209 -3.49 -9.60 10.94
N THR A 210 -3.62 -10.76 11.60
CA THR A 210 -3.89 -10.88 13.03
C THR A 210 -2.82 -11.70 13.74
N ALA A 211 -1.58 -11.64 13.25
CA ALA A 211 -0.46 -12.37 13.83
C ALA A 211 -0.28 -12.00 15.31
N TYR A 212 0.01 -13.02 16.12
CA TYR A 212 0.15 -12.92 17.56
C TYR A 212 1.20 -13.92 18.04
N ALA A 213 2.05 -13.49 18.98
CA ALA A 213 3.13 -14.25 19.59
C ALA A 213 2.76 -14.60 21.05
N PRO A 214 2.13 -15.78 21.30
CA PRO A 214 1.77 -16.20 22.65
C PRO A 214 3.03 -16.35 23.53
N GLY A 215 2.95 -15.91 24.78
CA GLY A 215 4.09 -15.94 25.71
C GLY A 215 5.29 -15.11 25.24
N SER A 216 5.06 -14.15 24.34
CA SER A 216 6.10 -13.36 23.67
C SER A 216 7.09 -14.20 22.85
N ASP A 217 6.72 -15.42 22.48
CA ASP A 217 7.55 -16.30 21.64
C ASP A 217 7.28 -16.03 20.15
N VAL A 218 8.18 -15.28 19.54
CA VAL A 218 8.14 -14.92 18.11
C VAL A 218 8.44 -16.10 17.16
N ASN A 219 8.82 -17.27 17.68
CA ASN A 219 8.93 -18.49 16.89
C ASN A 219 7.61 -19.27 16.84
N ASN A 220 6.66 -18.94 17.71
CA ASN A 220 5.34 -19.57 17.79
C ASN A 220 4.23 -18.60 17.35
N LEU A 221 4.35 -18.05 16.15
CA LEU A 221 3.35 -17.11 15.63
C LEU A 221 2.04 -17.84 15.28
N THR A 222 0.94 -17.25 15.73
CA THR A 222 -0.43 -17.72 15.45
C THR A 222 -1.26 -16.57 14.90
N SER A 223 -2.35 -16.88 14.19
CA SER A 223 -3.33 -15.86 13.78
C SER A 223 -4.51 -15.87 14.75
N LEU A 224 -4.85 -14.70 15.30
CA LEU A 224 -6.06 -14.58 16.09
C LEU A 224 -7.30 -14.68 15.20
N THR A 225 -8.38 -15.21 15.78
CA THR A 225 -9.69 -15.33 15.14
C THR A 225 -10.76 -14.72 16.04
N TYR A 226 -11.97 -14.53 15.52
CA TYR A 226 -13.12 -14.08 16.32
C TYR A 226 -13.45 -14.99 17.52
N ARG A 227 -12.98 -16.24 17.51
CA ARG A 227 -13.15 -17.19 18.62
C ARG A 227 -12.07 -17.07 19.69
N THR A 228 -10.97 -16.38 19.38
CA THR A 228 -9.88 -16.23 20.33
C THR A 228 -10.30 -15.33 21.48
N ARG A 229 -10.21 -15.85 22.70
CA ARG A 229 -10.40 -15.03 23.90
C ARG A 229 -9.34 -13.94 23.96
N ARG A 230 -9.67 -12.79 24.56
CA ARG A 230 -8.76 -11.67 24.78
C ARG A 230 -7.40 -12.17 25.31
N PRO A 231 -6.32 -12.09 24.51
CA PRO A 231 -5.00 -12.52 24.95
C PRO A 231 -4.43 -11.53 25.98
N THR A 232 -3.79 -12.06 27.02
CA THR A 232 -3.19 -11.26 28.10
C THR A 232 -1.69 -11.49 28.27
N ASP A 233 -1.12 -12.54 27.67
CA ASP A 233 0.28 -12.91 27.81
C ASP A 233 0.94 -13.12 26.44
N PRO A 234 1.43 -12.05 25.79
CA PRO A 234 1.23 -10.64 26.15
C PRO A 234 -0.12 -10.12 25.63
N PRO A 235 -0.57 -8.91 26.01
CA PRO A 235 -1.65 -8.22 25.30
C PRO A 235 -1.35 -8.07 23.81
N ILE A 236 -2.38 -7.99 22.97
CA ILE A 236 -2.23 -7.94 21.50
C ILE A 236 -1.28 -6.83 21.07
N HIS A 237 -1.47 -5.61 21.58
CA HIS A 237 -0.60 -4.49 21.23
C HIS A 237 0.87 -4.75 21.57
N GLU A 238 1.20 -5.41 22.68
CA GLU A 238 2.59 -5.75 22.99
C GLU A 238 3.14 -6.84 22.05
N SER A 239 2.31 -7.79 21.59
CA SER A 239 2.71 -8.68 20.51
C SER A 239 2.97 -7.92 19.20
N ILE A 240 2.16 -6.91 18.86
CA ILE A 240 2.40 -6.05 17.68
C ILE A 240 3.76 -5.35 17.81
N LYS A 241 4.02 -4.77 18.99
CA LYS A 241 5.29 -4.10 19.28
C LYS A 241 6.48 -5.05 19.15
N LEU A 242 6.37 -6.29 19.60
CA LEU A 242 7.42 -7.30 19.43
C LEU A 242 7.70 -7.57 17.94
N LEU A 243 6.67 -7.73 17.12
CA LEU A 243 6.81 -7.96 15.68
C LEU A 243 7.41 -6.77 14.94
N ASP A 244 7.03 -5.55 15.31
CA ASP A 244 7.64 -4.34 14.78
C ASP A 244 9.08 -4.18 15.24
N GLN A 245 9.38 -4.49 16.50
CA GLN A 245 10.74 -4.41 17.02
C GLN A 245 11.68 -5.36 16.27
N LEU A 246 11.24 -6.57 15.91
CA LEU A 246 12.04 -7.46 15.06
C LEU A 246 12.33 -6.86 13.68
N ALA A 247 11.37 -6.18 13.08
CA ALA A 247 11.57 -5.47 11.81
C ALA A 247 12.53 -4.29 11.98
N ILE A 248 12.34 -3.48 13.04
CA ILE A 248 13.20 -2.36 13.41
C ILE A 248 14.64 -2.82 13.62
N ASP A 249 14.84 -3.90 14.38
CA ASP A 249 16.16 -4.46 14.70
C ASP A 249 16.85 -4.98 13.43
N ALA A 250 16.12 -5.67 12.56
CA ALA A 250 16.66 -6.13 11.28
C ALA A 250 17.07 -4.96 10.36
N ILE A 251 16.28 -3.88 10.33
CA ILE A 251 16.61 -2.66 9.58
C ILE A 251 17.84 -1.97 10.20
N ALA A 252 17.88 -1.84 11.52
CA ALA A 252 18.97 -1.20 12.25
C ALA A 252 20.29 -2.00 12.18
N GLY A 253 20.20 -3.32 12.00
CA GLY A 253 21.35 -4.19 11.76
C GLY A 253 22.15 -3.82 10.49
N GLY A 254 21.46 -3.24 9.50
CA GLY A 254 22.08 -2.74 8.26
C GLY A 254 22.31 -3.79 7.18
N HIS A 255 21.77 -5.00 7.36
CA HIS A 255 21.84 -6.08 6.37
C HIS A 255 20.49 -6.27 5.71
N HIS A 256 20.43 -6.05 4.40
CA HIS A 256 19.20 -6.14 3.61
C HIS A 256 18.54 -7.51 3.74
N ASP A 257 19.34 -8.58 3.67
CA ASP A 257 18.84 -9.95 3.68
C ASP A 257 18.20 -10.33 5.02
N ASP A 258 18.70 -9.79 6.13
CA ASP A 258 18.12 -10.00 7.47
C ASP A 258 16.72 -9.40 7.57
N PHE A 259 16.51 -8.21 7.00
CA PHE A 259 15.19 -7.58 6.94
C PHE A 259 14.20 -8.38 6.07
N VAL A 260 14.66 -8.82 4.89
CA VAL A 260 13.86 -9.67 4.00
C VAL A 260 13.49 -10.99 4.68
N ASP A 261 14.41 -11.62 5.39
CA ASP A 261 14.17 -12.88 6.10
C ASP A 261 13.26 -12.69 7.32
N ASN A 262 13.38 -11.58 8.04
CA ASN A 262 12.44 -11.21 9.09
C ASN A 262 11.01 -11.09 8.55
N LEU A 263 10.81 -10.40 7.42
CA LEU A 263 9.48 -10.26 6.80
C LEU A 263 8.93 -11.61 6.31
N LYS A 264 9.79 -12.49 5.76
CA LYS A 264 9.37 -13.85 5.39
C LYS A 264 8.90 -14.65 6.60
N LYS A 265 9.58 -14.53 7.74
CA LYS A 265 9.26 -15.24 8.98
C LYS A 265 8.00 -14.71 9.64
N THR A 266 7.91 -13.40 9.84
CA THR A 266 6.84 -12.76 10.60
C THR A 266 5.59 -12.48 9.77
N LYS A 267 5.74 -12.33 8.46
CA LYS A 267 4.71 -11.80 7.54
C LYS A 267 4.23 -10.40 7.92
N ASN A 268 5.02 -9.64 8.70
CA ASN A 268 4.65 -8.31 9.16
C ASN A 268 4.27 -7.39 7.99
N THR A 269 3.17 -6.67 8.14
CA THR A 269 2.53 -5.84 7.10
C THR A 269 3.16 -4.45 6.98
N VAL A 270 4.49 -4.36 7.06
CA VAL A 270 5.24 -3.12 6.83
C VAL A 270 4.99 -2.65 5.39
N CYS A 271 4.24 -1.56 5.22
CA CYS A 271 3.76 -1.13 3.90
C CYS A 271 4.92 -0.66 3.00
N GLY A 272 5.90 0.06 3.55
CA GLY A 272 7.10 0.52 2.87
C GLY A 272 8.26 -0.47 2.89
N ARG A 273 8.00 -1.78 3.09
CA ARG A 273 9.05 -2.81 3.09
C ARG A 273 9.96 -2.76 1.86
N HIS A 274 9.42 -2.47 0.68
CA HIS A 274 10.22 -2.42 -0.55
C HIS A 274 11.02 -1.12 -0.70
N PRO A 275 10.47 0.09 -0.44
CA PRO A 275 11.28 1.30 -0.29
C PRO A 275 12.42 1.16 0.73
N ILE A 276 12.15 0.54 1.89
CA ILE A 276 13.17 0.26 2.91
C ILE A 276 14.22 -0.70 2.35
N GLY A 277 13.81 -1.82 1.76
CA GLY A 277 14.71 -2.81 1.15
C GLY A 277 15.61 -2.20 0.07
N VAL A 278 15.06 -1.46 -0.87
CA VAL A 278 15.83 -0.74 -1.91
C VAL A 278 16.86 0.20 -1.27
N THR A 279 16.47 0.94 -0.23
CA THR A 279 17.36 1.89 0.45
C THR A 279 18.44 1.19 1.27
N MET A 280 18.11 0.10 1.98
CA MET A 280 19.07 -0.74 2.68
C MET A 280 20.09 -1.33 1.73
N ALA A 281 19.65 -1.85 0.58
CA ALA A 281 20.57 -2.37 -0.43
C ALA A 281 21.48 -1.28 -1.02
N ALA A 282 20.97 -0.05 -1.20
CA ALA A 282 21.81 1.08 -1.58
C ALA A 282 22.86 1.39 -0.51
N LEU A 283 22.45 1.47 0.76
CA LEU A 283 23.35 1.70 1.90
C LEU A 283 24.42 0.62 2.02
N GLU A 284 24.10 -0.66 1.79
CA GLU A 284 25.09 -1.74 1.77
C GLU A 284 26.15 -1.55 0.69
N VAL A 285 25.74 -1.14 -0.52
CA VAL A 285 26.68 -0.84 -1.61
C VAL A 285 27.60 0.32 -1.22
N VAL A 286 27.05 1.37 -0.61
CA VAL A 286 27.86 2.51 -0.15
C VAL A 286 28.80 2.12 0.99
N ALA A 287 28.33 1.29 1.93
CA ALA A 287 29.12 0.88 3.10
C ALA A 287 30.38 0.10 2.70
N GLN A 288 30.35 -0.68 1.60
CA GLN A 288 31.50 -1.42 1.09
C GLN A 288 32.71 -0.52 0.76
N ASP A 289 32.45 0.73 0.39
CA ASP A 289 33.49 1.69 -0.01
C ASP A 289 34.01 2.54 1.16
N THR A 290 33.57 2.29 2.40
CA THR A 290 33.89 3.14 3.57
C THR A 290 34.49 2.36 4.74
N ALA A 291 35.36 3.02 5.50
CA ALA A 291 35.98 2.46 6.69
C ALA A 291 35.04 2.41 7.91
N ASP A 292 33.85 3.01 7.83
CA ASP A 292 32.91 3.19 8.95
C ASP A 292 31.48 2.79 8.54
N ALA A 293 31.28 1.48 8.37
CA ALA A 293 30.02 0.90 7.93
C ALA A 293 28.84 1.20 8.88
N ASP A 294 29.10 1.50 10.16
CA ASP A 294 28.06 1.84 11.14
C ASP A 294 27.37 3.17 10.86
N LYS A 295 27.99 4.05 10.08
CA LYS A 295 27.37 5.31 9.62
C LYS A 295 26.29 5.12 8.55
N PHE A 296 26.27 3.97 7.89
CA PHE A 296 25.31 3.64 6.83
C PHE A 296 24.18 2.72 7.31
N LYS A 297 23.92 2.70 8.61
CA LYS A 297 22.79 1.99 9.23
C LYS A 297 21.70 2.96 9.67
N PHE A 298 20.47 2.46 9.75
CA PHE A 298 19.37 3.22 10.32
C PHE A 298 19.43 3.23 11.85
N LYS A 299 19.13 4.39 12.43
CA LYS A 299 18.96 4.60 13.87
C LYS A 299 17.54 5.08 14.11
N PHE A 300 16.74 4.21 14.74
CA PHE A 300 15.36 4.54 15.09
C PHE A 300 15.31 5.50 16.28
N VAL A 301 14.42 6.47 16.19
CA VAL A 301 14.30 7.57 17.17
C VAL A 301 12.91 7.67 17.78
N GLN A 302 11.89 7.08 17.14
CA GLN A 302 10.53 7.08 17.65
C GLN A 302 9.75 5.86 17.16
N TYR A 303 8.86 5.35 18.02
CA TYR A 303 7.89 4.32 17.70
C TYR A 303 6.55 4.64 18.36
N GLN A 304 5.47 4.61 17.58
CA GLN A 304 4.10 4.90 18.02
C GLN A 304 3.13 3.91 17.39
N ARG A 305 1.90 3.88 17.90
CA ARG A 305 0.78 3.07 17.37
C ARG A 305 -0.47 3.94 17.34
N SER A 306 -1.32 3.77 16.35
CA SER A 306 -2.59 4.51 16.23
C SER A 306 -3.52 4.26 17.43
N SER A 307 -3.46 3.05 17.99
CA SER A 307 -4.27 2.58 19.11
C SER A 307 -3.61 1.37 19.77
N LEU A 308 -4.00 1.06 21.00
CA LEU A 308 -3.59 -0.17 21.69
C LEU A 308 -4.68 -1.23 21.46
N ALA A 309 -4.49 -2.10 20.46
CA ALA A 309 -5.38 -3.23 20.23
C ALA A 309 -5.38 -4.17 21.46
N GLU A 310 -6.56 -4.56 21.91
CA GLU A 310 -6.77 -5.44 23.07
C GLU A 310 -7.59 -6.69 22.72
N VAL A 311 -8.49 -6.59 21.75
CA VAL A 311 -9.36 -7.69 21.30
C VAL A 311 -9.27 -7.91 19.78
N PHE A 312 -9.76 -9.06 19.29
CA PHE A 312 -9.71 -9.43 17.88
C PHE A 312 -10.37 -8.40 16.94
N SER A 313 -11.46 -7.77 17.37
CA SER A 313 -12.19 -6.77 16.57
C SER A 313 -11.46 -5.43 16.45
N ASP A 314 -10.40 -5.21 17.24
CA ASP A 314 -9.63 -3.98 17.16
C ASP A 314 -8.74 -3.97 15.91
N SER A 315 -8.27 -2.79 15.55
CA SER A 315 -7.20 -2.65 14.56
C SER A 315 -6.25 -1.53 14.97
N SER A 316 -4.99 -1.65 14.55
CA SER A 316 -3.96 -0.66 14.84
C SER A 316 -2.96 -0.59 13.69
N VAL A 317 -2.40 0.60 13.46
CA VAL A 317 -1.26 0.83 12.57
C VAL A 317 -0.10 1.36 13.40
N SER A 318 1.08 0.77 13.20
CA SER A 318 2.31 1.21 13.85
C SER A 318 3.07 2.22 12.99
N TYR A 319 3.74 3.16 13.66
CA TYR A 319 4.54 4.21 13.05
C TYR A 319 5.93 4.20 13.65
N ALA A 320 6.97 4.35 12.82
CA ALA A 320 8.33 4.48 13.31
C ALA A 320 9.08 5.53 12.50
N SER A 321 10.03 6.20 13.17
CA SER A 321 10.90 7.20 12.57
C SER A 321 12.36 6.84 12.78
N ALA A 322 13.17 6.96 11.74
CA ALA A 322 14.59 6.67 11.78
C ALA A 322 15.39 7.65 10.92
N TYR A 323 16.70 7.74 11.18
CA TYR A 323 17.66 8.44 10.32
C TYR A 323 18.89 7.56 10.02
N GLY A 324 19.68 7.91 9.01
CA GLY A 324 20.91 7.19 8.64
C GLY A 324 21.74 7.93 7.58
N GLY A 325 22.81 7.27 7.11
CA GLY A 325 23.66 7.75 6.01
C GLY A 325 24.59 8.90 6.40
N GLN A 326 25.17 8.86 7.61
CA GLN A 326 26.05 9.91 8.12
C GLN A 326 27.39 9.95 7.35
N GLN A 327 27.78 11.09 6.78
CA GLN A 327 29.12 11.22 6.15
C GLN A 327 30.23 11.39 7.20
N ASN A 328 31.47 11.05 6.82
CA ASN A 328 32.66 11.33 7.60
C ASN A 328 33.00 12.84 7.47
N PRO A 329 33.09 13.62 8.57
CA PRO A 329 33.32 15.07 8.51
C PRO A 329 34.69 15.48 7.90
N PHE A 330 35.56 14.53 7.58
CA PHE A 330 36.86 14.76 6.94
C PHE A 330 36.90 14.46 5.44
N ASP A 331 35.76 14.11 4.84
CA ASP A 331 35.68 13.78 3.40
C ASP A 331 35.34 14.99 2.52
N ASP A 332 35.64 16.20 2.99
CA ASP A 332 35.73 17.44 2.18
C ASP A 332 37.00 17.42 1.31
N ARG A 333 37.27 16.29 0.64
CA ARG A 333 38.11 16.32 -0.56
C ARG A 333 37.25 16.86 -1.68
N ASN A 334 37.10 18.18 -1.66
CA ASN A 334 36.79 18.97 -2.83
C ASN A 334 37.47 18.34 -4.05
N ASP A 335 36.66 18.08 -5.08
CA ASP A 335 37.12 17.94 -6.46
C ASP A 335 37.56 19.33 -6.98
N ALA A 336 38.47 19.96 -6.21
CA ALA A 336 39.22 21.12 -6.60
C ALA A 336 40.55 20.59 -7.16
N GLY A 337 40.58 20.40 -8.47
CA GLY A 337 41.83 20.42 -9.24
C GLY A 337 42.64 19.14 -9.17
N ARG A 338 42.21 18.11 -9.90
CA ARG A 338 43.16 17.13 -10.45
C ARG A 338 44.05 17.83 -11.49
N GLY A 339 45.26 18.18 -11.05
CA GLY A 339 46.39 18.64 -11.87
C GLY A 339 47.03 19.89 -11.26
N GLY A 340 48.24 19.89 -10.71
CA GLY A 340 49.38 19.02 -10.92
C GLY A 340 50.59 19.92 -11.14
N TYR A 341 51.56 19.91 -10.23
CA TYR A 341 52.88 20.51 -10.47
C TYR A 341 53.61 19.68 -11.53
N GLY A 342 53.89 20.32 -12.66
CA GLY A 342 55.16 20.29 -13.40
C GLY A 342 55.93 18.98 -13.53
N GLY A 343 55.90 18.43 -14.74
CA GLY A 343 56.94 17.55 -15.28
C GLY A 343 56.62 16.96 -16.66
N GLY A 344 56.66 17.76 -17.74
CA GLY A 344 56.79 17.25 -19.13
C GLY A 344 55.87 17.89 -20.20
N LEU A 345 56.44 18.80 -20.99
CA LEU A 345 55.95 19.40 -22.27
C LEU A 345 55.88 18.36 -23.42
N PRO A 346 55.22 18.59 -24.59
CA PRO A 346 55.15 19.86 -25.39
C PRO A 346 53.77 20.23 -26.00
N SER A 347 53.35 21.50 -25.93
CA SER A 347 53.45 22.59 -26.94
C SER A 347 52.29 22.71 -27.97
N ARG A 348 51.43 23.72 -27.72
CA ARG A 348 50.83 24.78 -28.58
C ARG A 348 50.59 24.55 -30.11
N PRO A 349 49.58 25.19 -30.78
CA PRO A 349 49.20 26.60 -30.55
C PRO A 349 47.71 27.03 -30.69
N ASN A 350 47.45 28.20 -30.06
CA ASN A 350 46.56 29.34 -30.38
C ASN A 350 45.53 29.24 -31.53
N TYR A 351 44.32 29.80 -31.34
CA TYR A 351 43.97 31.21 -31.61
C TYR A 351 42.45 31.50 -31.50
N ARG A 352 42.14 32.63 -30.82
CA ARG A 352 41.19 33.71 -31.18
C ARG A 352 39.66 33.51 -31.25
N ASN A 353 39.03 34.50 -30.61
CA ASN A 353 37.91 35.36 -31.07
C ASN A 353 36.53 34.71 -31.23
N GLN A 354 35.39 35.39 -31.09
CA GLN A 354 34.97 36.72 -30.63
C GLN A 354 33.51 36.84 -31.09
N GLY A 355 32.70 37.58 -30.34
CA GLY A 355 31.47 38.20 -30.83
C GLY A 355 30.24 37.30 -30.71
N ASP A 356 29.22 37.67 -29.94
CA ASP A 356 28.34 38.84 -30.04
C ASP A 356 27.01 38.47 -30.73
N SER A 357 25.96 38.51 -29.90
CA SER A 357 24.74 39.30 -30.11
C SER A 357 23.69 38.89 -31.17
N TYR A 358 22.48 39.40 -30.86
CA TYR A 358 21.23 39.56 -31.60
C TYR A 358 20.19 38.43 -31.39
N ASN A 359 19.15 38.67 -30.58
CA ASN A 359 17.87 39.36 -30.89
C ASN A 359 16.99 38.57 -31.86
N GLU A 360 15.70 38.38 -31.51
CA GLU A 360 14.56 38.97 -32.24
C GLU A 360 13.21 38.25 -31.96
N TYR A 361 12.29 39.04 -31.39
CA TYR A 361 10.82 39.09 -31.48
C TYR A 361 9.95 37.89 -31.93
N GLY A 362 8.88 37.64 -31.16
CA GLY A 362 7.55 38.12 -31.60
C GLY A 362 6.42 37.10 -31.90
N LEU A 363 5.30 37.33 -31.20
CA LEU A 363 3.93 37.47 -31.74
C LEU A 363 2.91 36.29 -31.68
N LEU A 364 1.97 36.47 -30.74
CA LEU A 364 0.50 36.38 -30.82
C LEU A 364 -0.15 35.48 -31.89
N VAL A 365 -1.03 34.56 -31.45
CA VAL A 365 -2.36 34.33 -32.05
C VAL A 365 -3.39 34.02 -30.95
N THR A 366 -4.41 34.86 -30.88
CA THR A 366 -5.70 34.72 -30.20
C THR A 366 -6.69 33.97 -31.09
N ALA A 367 -7.52 33.08 -30.53
CA ALA A 367 -8.87 32.77 -31.03
C ALA A 367 -9.74 31.96 -30.04
N ASN A 368 -10.60 32.69 -29.33
CA ASN A 368 -12.02 32.44 -29.01
C ASN A 368 -12.59 31.02 -28.82
N ASN A 369 -13.11 30.83 -27.60
CA ASN A 369 -14.48 30.49 -27.22
C ASN A 369 -15.24 29.40 -27.99
N VAL A 370 -15.60 28.33 -27.28
CA VAL A 370 -16.99 27.89 -27.20
C VAL A 370 -17.30 27.51 -25.74
N GLU A 371 -18.15 28.30 -25.10
CA GLU A 371 -18.85 27.97 -23.86
C GLU A 371 -19.86 26.84 -24.13
N MET A 372 -19.96 25.85 -23.25
CA MET A 372 -21.22 25.15 -22.98
C MET A 372 -21.26 24.72 -21.52
N ALA A 373 -22.07 25.42 -20.73
CA ALA A 373 -22.59 24.97 -19.45
C ALA A 373 -24.06 24.48 -19.63
N PRO A 374 -24.74 23.99 -18.58
CA PRO A 374 -25.01 22.58 -18.33
C PRO A 374 -26.48 22.19 -18.60
N LEU A 375 -26.78 20.89 -18.74
CA LEU A 375 -28.15 20.38 -18.67
C LEU A 375 -28.21 19.09 -17.87
N ALA A 376 -28.75 19.21 -16.65
CA ALA A 376 -29.40 18.10 -15.97
C ALA A 376 -30.84 18.01 -16.49
N GLN A 377 -31.25 16.81 -16.94
CA GLN A 377 -32.57 16.21 -16.64
C GLN A 377 -32.74 14.88 -17.38
N ASN A 378 -32.89 13.82 -16.59
CA ASN A 378 -33.68 12.60 -16.83
C ASN A 378 -33.59 11.91 -18.21
N ALA A 379 -32.80 10.84 -18.28
CA ALA A 379 -32.95 9.77 -19.26
C ALA A 379 -32.55 8.42 -18.65
N ASP A 380 -33.34 7.38 -18.94
CA ASP A 380 -33.33 6.03 -18.37
C ASP A 380 -31.95 5.32 -18.33
N PRO A 381 -31.64 4.55 -17.27
CA PRO A 381 -30.28 4.01 -17.06
C PRO A 381 -29.98 2.68 -17.77
N PHE A 382 -30.70 2.28 -18.83
CA PHE A 382 -30.39 1.02 -19.52
C PHE A 382 -30.65 1.06 -21.03
N SER A 383 -29.62 1.44 -21.80
CA SER A 383 -29.42 0.95 -23.17
C SER A 383 -27.95 1.11 -23.63
N ASP A 384 -27.24 0.00 -23.49
CA ASP A 384 -26.21 -0.61 -24.36
C ASP A 384 -25.06 0.22 -24.99
N GLY A 385 -23.82 -0.21 -24.69
CA GLY A 385 -22.64 0.11 -25.51
C GLY A 385 -21.33 0.45 -24.78
N ASN A 386 -21.28 0.59 -23.45
CA ASN A 386 -20.03 0.89 -22.74
C ASN A 386 -19.44 -0.38 -22.06
N PRO A 387 -18.27 -0.88 -22.50
CA PRO A 387 -17.60 -2.05 -21.92
C PRO A 387 -17.31 -1.95 -20.42
N ASN A 388 -17.29 -0.73 -19.86
CA ASN A 388 -16.95 -0.44 -18.47
C ASN A 388 -18.14 -0.04 -17.59
N SER A 389 -19.38 -0.13 -18.08
CA SER A 389 -20.58 0.31 -17.33
C SER A 389 -20.70 -0.29 -15.93
N VAL A 390 -20.28 -1.54 -15.74
CA VAL A 390 -20.28 -2.23 -14.43
C VAL A 390 -19.19 -1.69 -13.49
N LEU A 391 -18.03 -1.33 -14.03
CA LEU A 391 -16.93 -0.75 -13.25
C LEU A 391 -17.24 0.70 -12.86
N ASP A 392 -17.88 1.44 -13.76
CA ASP A 392 -18.37 2.80 -13.50
C ASP A 392 -19.44 2.75 -12.37
N GLU A 393 -20.36 1.79 -12.44
CA GLU A 393 -21.37 1.56 -11.39
C GLU A 393 -20.73 1.19 -10.03
N ILE A 394 -19.72 0.31 -10.03
CA ILE A 394 -18.95 -0.05 -8.83
C ILE A 394 -18.24 1.17 -8.25
N SER A 395 -17.64 2.01 -9.10
CA SER A 395 -16.98 3.25 -8.68
C SER A 395 -17.99 4.24 -8.09
N ASP A 396 -19.18 4.35 -8.68
CA ASP A 396 -20.24 5.24 -8.21
C ASP A 396 -20.83 4.80 -6.88
N ILE A 397 -20.98 3.48 -6.67
CA ILE A 397 -21.41 2.96 -5.37
C ILE A 397 -20.34 3.26 -4.31
N ASN A 398 -19.05 3.10 -4.62
CA ASN A 398 -17.98 3.46 -3.71
C ASN A 398 -18.01 4.94 -3.32
N ARG A 399 -18.22 5.85 -4.30
CA ARG A 399 -18.38 7.30 -4.03
C ARG A 399 -19.62 7.60 -3.19
N GLY A 400 -20.69 6.84 -3.38
CA GLY A 400 -21.89 6.91 -2.55
C GLY A 400 -21.60 6.52 -1.10
N ILE A 401 -20.85 5.43 -0.89
CA ILE A 401 -20.41 5.00 0.45
C ILE A 401 -19.51 6.06 1.09
N ASP A 402 -18.56 6.65 0.36
CA ASP A 402 -17.72 7.75 0.87
C ASP A 402 -18.55 8.96 1.34
N THR A 403 -19.68 9.22 0.67
CA THR A 403 -20.59 10.31 1.04
C THR A 403 -21.36 9.97 2.31
N ILE A 404 -21.80 8.72 2.46
CA ILE A 404 -22.41 8.21 3.68
C ILE A 404 -21.43 8.31 4.86
N ASP A 405 -20.17 7.93 4.69
CA ASP A 405 -19.16 8.00 5.75
C ASP A 405 -18.95 9.44 6.24
N ARG A 406 -18.96 10.42 5.32
CA ARG A 406 -18.91 11.85 5.66
C ARG A 406 -20.18 12.33 6.37
N ASN A 407 -21.35 11.90 5.89
CA ASN A 407 -22.63 12.24 6.51
C ASN A 407 -22.71 11.67 7.94
N LEU A 408 -22.18 10.48 8.18
CA LEU A 408 -22.11 9.86 9.50
C LEU A 408 -21.30 10.67 10.51
N GLU A 409 -20.15 11.22 10.10
CA GLU A 409 -19.34 12.05 10.98
C GLU A 409 -20.05 13.37 11.32
N GLN A 410 -20.71 13.99 10.33
CA GLN A 410 -21.53 15.17 10.56
C GLN A 410 -22.74 14.89 11.46
N LEU A 411 -23.39 13.73 11.27
CA LEU A 411 -24.53 13.29 12.06
C LEU A 411 -24.12 13.06 13.52
N ARG A 412 -22.94 12.48 13.77
CA ARG A 412 -22.38 12.33 15.12
C ARG A 412 -22.15 13.68 15.81
N MET A 413 -21.61 14.68 15.10
CA MET A 413 -21.41 16.02 15.65
C MET A 413 -22.74 16.72 15.97
N LEU A 414 -23.73 16.64 15.07
CA LEU A 414 -25.05 17.23 15.27
C LEU A 414 -25.83 16.54 16.40
N GLN A 415 -25.70 15.22 16.53
CA GLN A 415 -26.24 14.44 17.64
C GLN A 415 -25.67 14.88 18.98
N GLN A 416 -24.34 15.03 19.09
CA GLN A 416 -23.71 15.53 20.31
C GLN A 416 -24.17 16.95 20.64
N ARG A 417 -24.23 17.84 19.65
CA ARG A 417 -24.75 19.21 19.84
C ARG A 417 -26.23 19.21 20.25
N SER A 418 -27.06 18.33 19.71
CA SER A 418 -28.48 18.20 20.10
C SER A 418 -28.61 17.80 21.56
N LEU A 419 -27.72 16.94 22.09
CA LEU A 419 -27.71 16.59 23.51
C LEU A 419 -27.32 17.78 24.40
N ASP A 420 -26.42 18.63 23.94
CA ASP A 420 -25.90 19.75 24.72
C ASP A 420 -26.77 21.02 24.63
N ASP A 421 -27.73 21.06 23.69
CA ASP A 421 -28.64 22.20 23.47
C ASP A 421 -29.72 22.30 24.57
N ALA A 422 -29.99 23.54 25.00
CA ALA A 422 -31.02 23.84 25.98
C ALA A 422 -32.44 23.81 25.37
N ASP A 423 -32.56 24.07 24.07
CA ASP A 423 -33.81 23.95 23.32
C ASP A 423 -33.93 22.54 22.71
N SER A 424 -34.62 21.66 23.43
CA SER A 424 -34.87 20.28 22.99
C SER A 424 -36.00 20.16 21.96
N SER A 425 -36.66 21.25 21.59
CA SER A 425 -37.83 21.20 20.72
C SER A 425 -37.47 20.73 19.31
N ALA A 426 -38.42 20.08 18.64
CA ALA A 426 -38.28 19.73 17.22
C ALA A 426 -38.06 20.97 16.31
N SER A 427 -38.38 22.17 16.81
CA SER A 427 -38.18 23.43 16.09
C SER A 427 -36.76 23.97 16.19
N SER A 428 -35.88 23.41 17.03
CA SER A 428 -34.50 23.89 17.14
C SER A 428 -33.73 23.69 15.82
N ASN A 429 -32.84 24.62 15.50
CA ASN A 429 -32.07 24.57 14.25
C ASN A 429 -31.22 23.29 14.16
N THR A 430 -30.65 22.86 15.29
CA THR A 430 -29.86 21.64 15.41
C THR A 430 -30.69 20.40 15.08
N ASN A 431 -31.91 20.29 15.61
CA ASN A 431 -32.78 19.14 15.36
C ASN A 431 -33.28 19.10 13.91
N ARG A 432 -33.55 20.24 13.28
CA ARG A 432 -33.88 20.28 11.83
C ARG A 432 -32.72 19.82 10.94
N GLN A 433 -31.49 20.21 11.28
CA GLN A 433 -30.29 19.78 10.55
C GLN A 433 -30.06 18.28 10.72
N LEU A 434 -30.16 17.78 11.95
CA LEU A 434 -30.08 16.35 12.26
C LEU A 434 -31.11 15.55 11.46
N ASP A 435 -32.37 16.01 11.46
CA ASP A 435 -33.46 15.35 10.75
C ASP A 435 -33.26 15.31 9.24
N ARG A 436 -32.79 16.41 8.64
CA ARG A 436 -32.49 16.48 7.21
C ARG A 436 -31.36 15.53 6.84
N LEU A 437 -30.24 15.60 7.56
CA LEU A 437 -29.04 14.80 7.28
C LEU A 437 -29.30 13.30 7.48
N SER A 438 -30.02 12.94 8.54
CA SER A 438 -30.40 11.55 8.80
C SER A 438 -31.32 11.00 7.70
N SER A 439 -32.30 11.79 7.24
CA SER A 439 -33.20 11.39 6.16
C SER A 439 -32.48 11.26 4.81
N GLU A 440 -31.56 12.17 4.50
CA GLU A 440 -30.71 12.14 3.31
C GLU A 440 -29.80 10.91 3.30
N THR A 441 -29.17 10.62 4.45
CA THR A 441 -28.30 9.44 4.61
C THR A 441 -29.08 8.14 4.41
N MET A 442 -30.28 8.03 4.98
CA MET A 442 -31.15 6.87 4.76
C MET A 442 -31.59 6.72 3.30
N ALA A 443 -31.87 7.82 2.60
CA ALA A 443 -32.19 7.77 1.16
C ALA A 443 -31.00 7.26 0.34
N GLN A 444 -29.78 7.68 0.67
CA GLN A 444 -28.55 7.17 0.05
C GLN A 444 -28.37 5.67 0.32
N TYR A 445 -28.57 5.21 1.55
CA TYR A 445 -28.50 3.79 1.88
C TYR A 445 -29.47 2.93 1.06
N ARG A 446 -30.74 3.36 0.94
CA ARG A 446 -31.74 2.66 0.11
C ARG A 446 -31.28 2.58 -1.35
N SER A 447 -30.80 3.70 -1.89
CA SER A 447 -30.31 3.76 -3.28
C SER A 447 -29.12 2.83 -3.50
N LEU A 448 -28.11 2.86 -2.62
CA LEU A 448 -26.92 2.01 -2.77
C LEU A 448 -27.23 0.53 -2.58
N THR A 449 -28.12 0.20 -1.65
CA THR A 449 -28.57 -1.19 -1.43
C THR A 449 -29.22 -1.76 -2.69
N GLU A 450 -30.09 -0.99 -3.34
CA GLU A 450 -30.73 -1.39 -4.59
C GLU A 450 -29.71 -1.52 -5.74
N ARG A 451 -28.74 -0.61 -5.84
CA ARG A 451 -27.67 -0.68 -6.86
C ARG A 451 -26.79 -1.92 -6.68
N VAL A 452 -26.38 -2.22 -5.44
CA VAL A 452 -25.62 -3.45 -5.12
C VAL A 452 -26.45 -4.70 -5.41
N ARG A 453 -27.75 -4.68 -5.09
CA ARG A 453 -28.69 -5.76 -5.42
C ARG A 453 -28.75 -6.02 -6.93
N GLN A 454 -28.85 -4.97 -7.74
CA GLN A 454 -28.86 -5.06 -9.20
C GLN A 454 -27.52 -5.55 -9.78
N LEU A 455 -26.39 -5.19 -9.16
CA LEU A 455 -25.09 -5.72 -9.55
C LEU A 455 -24.99 -7.23 -9.29
N LYS A 456 -25.51 -7.70 -8.15
CA LYS A 456 -25.48 -9.12 -7.74
C LYS A 456 -26.49 -9.98 -8.50
N SER A 457 -27.57 -9.41 -9.03
CA SER A 457 -28.60 -10.18 -9.73
C SER A 457 -28.22 -10.64 -11.14
N LYS A 458 -27.15 -10.07 -11.73
CA LYS A 458 -26.66 -10.43 -13.07
C LYS A 458 -25.49 -11.42 -12.99
N PRO A 459 -25.64 -12.67 -13.50
CA PRO A 459 -24.59 -13.69 -13.44
C PRO A 459 -23.28 -13.30 -14.13
N GLU A 460 -23.35 -12.57 -15.26
CA GLU A 460 -22.16 -12.07 -15.97
C GLU A 460 -21.31 -11.12 -15.11
N ASN A 461 -21.96 -10.26 -14.31
CA ASN A 461 -21.27 -9.32 -13.43
C ASN A 461 -20.52 -10.05 -12.32
N THR A 462 -21.13 -11.09 -11.73
CA THR A 462 -20.49 -11.87 -10.67
C THR A 462 -19.38 -12.78 -11.21
N GLN A 463 -19.49 -13.29 -12.44
CA GLN A 463 -18.45 -14.10 -13.06
C GLN A 463 -17.22 -13.28 -13.48
N ARG A 464 -17.41 -12.06 -14.01
CA ARG A 464 -16.30 -11.21 -14.48
C ARG A 464 -15.74 -10.27 -13.40
N PHE A 465 -16.58 -9.75 -12.51
CA PHE A 465 -16.23 -8.74 -11.50
C PHE A 465 -16.57 -9.19 -10.07
N GLY A 466 -16.65 -10.51 -9.85
CA GLY A 466 -17.11 -11.08 -8.57
C GLY A 466 -16.34 -10.58 -7.34
N GLN A 467 -15.02 -10.39 -7.45
CA GLN A 467 -14.24 -9.85 -6.32
C GLN A 467 -14.57 -8.39 -6.04
N GLN A 468 -14.72 -7.56 -7.07
CA GLN A 468 -15.03 -6.14 -6.92
C GLN A 468 -16.46 -5.95 -6.38
N VAL A 469 -17.43 -6.72 -6.88
CA VAL A 469 -18.81 -6.72 -6.36
C VAL A 469 -18.85 -7.15 -4.90
N ARG A 470 -18.09 -8.20 -4.51
CA ARG A 470 -17.99 -8.64 -3.10
C ARG A 470 -17.37 -7.58 -2.19
N ARG A 471 -16.34 -6.86 -2.66
CA ARG A 471 -15.73 -5.76 -1.89
C ARG A 471 -16.73 -4.64 -1.65
N VAL A 472 -17.47 -4.23 -2.68
CA VAL A 472 -18.50 -3.18 -2.55
C VAL A 472 -19.64 -3.62 -1.63
N ASP A 473 -20.10 -4.87 -1.75
CA ASP A 473 -21.11 -5.46 -0.86
C ASP A 473 -20.67 -5.43 0.60
N THR A 474 -19.42 -5.85 0.88
CA THR A 474 -18.84 -5.84 2.22
C THR A 474 -18.71 -4.41 2.75
N ARG A 475 -18.22 -3.49 1.92
CA ARG A 475 -18.03 -2.09 2.28
C ARG A 475 -19.36 -1.40 2.61
N LEU A 476 -20.43 -1.66 1.86
CA LEU A 476 -21.75 -1.14 2.17
C LEU A 476 -22.30 -1.72 3.48
N LYS A 477 -22.10 -3.02 3.74
CA LYS A 477 -22.46 -3.65 5.02
C LYS A 477 -21.72 -3.03 6.20
N ASP A 478 -20.45 -2.71 6.03
CA ASP A 478 -19.65 -2.08 7.08
C ASP A 478 -20.13 -0.64 7.35
N ALA A 479 -20.50 0.11 6.30
CA ALA A 479 -21.12 1.42 6.47
C ALA A 479 -22.46 1.32 7.24
N ILE A 480 -23.33 0.35 6.90
CA ILE A 480 -24.60 0.11 7.63
C ILE A 480 -24.33 -0.20 9.10
N ARG A 481 -23.34 -1.03 9.41
CA ARG A 481 -22.94 -1.34 10.80
C ARG A 481 -22.44 -0.10 11.54
N ALA A 482 -21.65 0.74 10.87
CA ALA A 482 -21.18 2.00 11.44
C ALA A 482 -22.36 2.93 11.76
N TYR A 483 -23.36 3.05 10.88
CA TYR A 483 -24.57 3.82 11.15
C TYR A 483 -25.34 3.26 12.34
N GLN A 484 -25.54 1.94 12.41
CA GLN A 484 -26.20 1.30 13.55
C GLN A 484 -25.47 1.59 14.87
N GLN A 485 -24.13 1.61 14.87
CA GLN A 485 -23.34 1.91 16.05
C GLN A 485 -23.46 3.38 16.47
N VAL A 486 -23.46 4.32 15.51
CA VAL A 486 -23.68 5.74 15.76
C VAL A 486 -25.06 5.98 16.38
N GLU A 487 -26.12 5.43 15.77
CA GLU A 487 -27.49 5.55 16.30
C GLU A 487 -27.66 4.86 17.65
N SER A 488 -27.09 3.67 17.86
CA SER A 488 -27.16 2.97 19.14
C SER A 488 -26.49 3.78 20.26
N SER A 489 -25.35 4.40 19.97
CA SER A 489 -24.66 5.29 20.90
C SER A 489 -25.50 6.53 21.24
N PHE A 490 -26.16 7.10 20.24
CA PHE A 490 -27.04 8.26 20.42
C PHE A 490 -28.32 7.93 21.19
N ARG A 491 -28.95 6.79 20.91
CA ARG A 491 -30.08 6.23 21.66
C ARG A 491 -29.74 6.13 23.14
N LYS A 492 -28.61 5.48 23.48
CA LYS A 492 -28.16 5.33 24.86
C LYS A 492 -27.93 6.67 25.57
N LYS A 493 -27.26 7.63 24.91
CA LYS A 493 -27.04 8.97 25.49
C LYS A 493 -28.34 9.73 25.71
N THR A 494 -29.31 9.57 24.81
CA THR A 494 -30.65 10.19 24.93
C THR A 494 -31.44 9.56 26.09
N GLU A 495 -31.41 8.24 26.24
CA GLU A 495 -32.00 7.51 27.39
C GLU A 495 -31.39 7.99 28.72
N GLU A 496 -30.06 8.12 28.78
CA GLU A 496 -29.36 8.63 29.97
C GLU A 496 -29.75 10.08 30.29
N GLN A 497 -29.94 10.93 29.29
CA GLN A 497 -30.45 12.29 29.49
C GLN A 497 -31.87 12.30 30.07
N MET A 498 -32.77 11.49 29.52
CA MET A 498 -34.13 11.36 30.04
C MET A 498 -34.13 10.85 31.49
N ALA A 499 -33.28 9.87 31.80
CA ALA A 499 -33.10 9.36 33.16
C ALA A 499 -32.59 10.43 34.14
N ARG A 500 -31.72 11.34 33.68
CA ARG A 500 -31.27 12.49 34.49
C ARG A 500 -32.40 13.49 34.73
N GLN A 501 -33.15 13.84 33.68
CA GLN A 501 -34.30 14.75 33.78
C GLN A 501 -35.39 14.20 34.70
N TYR A 502 -35.61 12.88 34.67
CA TYR A 502 -36.52 12.18 35.58
C TYR A 502 -36.12 12.36 37.05
N ARG A 503 -34.85 12.11 37.37
CA ARG A 503 -34.32 12.24 38.74
C ARG A 503 -34.33 13.67 39.26
N ILE A 504 -34.27 14.69 38.40
CA ILE A 504 -34.40 16.10 38.80
C ILE A 504 -35.79 16.37 39.39
N VAL A 505 -36.83 15.77 38.82
CA VAL A 505 -38.21 15.97 39.26
C VAL A 505 -38.57 15.04 40.42
N ARG A 506 -38.07 13.80 40.41
CA ARG A 506 -38.26 12.80 41.48
C ARG A 506 -36.90 12.25 41.97
N PRO A 507 -36.24 12.93 42.92
CA PRO A 507 -34.89 12.55 43.40
C PRO A 507 -34.83 11.22 44.15
N ASP A 508 -35.96 10.74 44.66
CA ASP A 508 -36.14 9.52 45.44
C ASP A 508 -36.56 8.30 44.60
N ALA A 509 -36.61 8.44 43.26
CA ALA A 509 -36.99 7.35 42.37
C ALA A 509 -35.98 6.21 42.38
N THR A 510 -36.49 4.97 42.43
CA THR A 510 -35.69 3.74 42.29
C THR A 510 -35.19 3.57 40.86
N GLU A 511 -34.10 2.82 40.66
CA GLU A 511 -33.54 2.56 39.33
C GLU A 511 -34.53 1.86 38.40
N GLU A 512 -35.37 0.99 38.96
CA GLU A 512 -36.44 0.29 38.25
C GLU A 512 -37.54 1.25 37.79
N GLU A 513 -37.93 2.22 38.62
CA GLU A 513 -38.90 3.25 38.25
C GLU A 513 -38.35 4.19 37.16
N VAL A 514 -37.08 4.57 37.24
CA VAL A 514 -36.42 5.41 36.21
C VAL A 514 -36.36 4.67 34.89
N ARG A 515 -35.99 3.39 34.89
CA ARG A 515 -35.93 2.56 33.69
C ARG A 515 -37.31 2.40 33.06
N ALA A 516 -38.33 2.08 33.86
CA ALA A 516 -39.71 1.94 33.38
C ALA A 516 -40.26 3.24 32.75
N ALA A 517 -39.83 4.41 33.23
CA ALA A 517 -40.24 5.69 32.68
C ALA A 517 -39.50 6.08 31.39
N VAL A 518 -38.25 5.64 31.20
CA VAL A 518 -37.47 5.87 29.97
C VAL A 518 -37.88 4.89 28.87
N GLU A 519 -38.18 3.64 29.23
CA GLU A 519 -38.62 2.58 28.33
C GLU A 519 -40.13 2.64 28.03
N ASP A 520 -40.86 3.61 28.58
CA ASP A 520 -42.32 3.76 28.43
C ASP A 520 -42.71 3.99 26.96
N GLN A 521 -43.27 2.97 26.30
CA GLN A 521 -43.79 3.07 24.92
C GLN A 521 -45.06 3.93 24.79
N SER A 522 -45.65 4.35 25.92
CA SER A 522 -46.94 5.04 25.99
C SER A 522 -46.85 6.57 25.76
N GLY A 523 -45.72 7.09 25.29
CA GLY A 523 -45.55 8.52 25.02
C GLY A 523 -45.34 9.37 26.28
N GLY A 524 -44.77 8.78 27.34
CA GLY A 524 -44.50 9.47 28.61
C GLY A 524 -45.70 9.56 29.55
N GLN A 525 -46.68 8.66 29.44
CA GLN A 525 -47.79 8.56 30.40
C GLN A 525 -47.30 8.20 31.80
N VAL A 526 -46.31 7.31 31.90
CA VAL A 526 -45.66 6.94 33.17
C VAL A 526 -44.99 8.17 33.79
N PHE A 527 -44.37 9.01 32.95
CA PHE A 527 -43.77 10.26 33.36
C PHE A 527 -44.83 11.27 33.88
N GLN A 528 -45.92 11.47 33.14
CA GLN A 528 -47.02 12.36 33.55
C GLN A 528 -47.66 11.94 34.88
N GLN A 529 -47.83 10.63 35.09
CA GLN A 529 -48.39 10.09 36.33
C GLN A 529 -47.44 10.30 37.53
N ALA A 530 -46.12 10.22 37.30
CA ALA A 530 -45.11 10.55 38.31
C ALA A 530 -45.09 12.06 38.65
N LEU A 531 -45.31 12.94 37.68
CA LEU A 531 -45.40 14.39 37.92
C LEU A 531 -46.58 14.77 38.80
N MET A 532 -47.72 14.08 38.66
CA MET A 532 -48.94 14.30 39.45
C MET A 532 -48.76 13.98 40.94
N GLN A 533 -47.77 13.15 41.28
CA GLN A 533 -47.42 12.79 42.67
C GLN A 533 -46.39 13.76 43.29
N SER A 534 -45.78 14.64 42.48
CA SER A 534 -44.73 15.56 42.93
C SER A 534 -45.28 16.97 43.23
N ASN A 535 -44.79 17.61 44.29
CA ASN A 535 -45.20 18.97 44.69
C ASN A 535 -44.61 20.11 43.81
N ARG A 536 -43.92 19.81 42.70
CA ARG A 536 -43.13 20.78 41.89
C ARG A 536 -43.78 21.15 40.55
N ARG A 537 -45.04 21.61 40.57
CA ARG A 537 -45.86 21.87 39.35
C ARG A 537 -45.25 22.83 38.31
N GLY A 538 -44.48 23.86 38.70
CA GLY A 538 -43.96 24.86 37.76
C GLY A 538 -42.75 24.42 36.91
N GLN A 539 -41.83 23.65 37.50
CA GLN A 539 -40.67 23.09 36.79
C GLN A 539 -41.01 21.76 36.10
N ALA A 540 -42.07 21.08 36.56
CA ALA A 540 -42.57 19.83 35.98
C ALA A 540 -43.01 19.97 34.51
N GLN A 541 -43.62 21.09 34.11
CA GLN A 541 -44.16 21.24 32.75
C GLN A 541 -43.08 21.41 31.68
N ALA A 542 -42.03 22.18 31.95
CA ALA A 542 -40.91 22.36 31.02
C ALA A 542 -40.10 21.06 30.85
N VAL A 543 -39.89 20.33 31.96
CA VAL A 543 -39.23 19.03 31.94
C VAL A 543 -40.09 17.98 31.22
N LEU A 544 -41.42 18.01 31.39
CA LEU A 544 -42.36 17.15 30.67
C LEU A 544 -42.23 17.32 29.15
N ASN A 545 -42.27 18.56 28.67
CA ASN A 545 -42.16 18.83 27.24
C ASN A 545 -40.81 18.34 26.69
N ALA A 546 -39.71 18.59 27.41
CA ALA A 546 -38.39 18.10 27.01
C ALA A 546 -38.30 16.56 26.98
N VAL A 547 -38.89 15.87 27.96
CA VAL A 547 -38.94 14.40 27.99
C VAL A 547 -39.80 13.84 26.85
N GLN A 548 -40.93 14.48 26.54
CA GLN A 548 -41.78 14.10 25.41
C GLN A 548 -41.06 14.28 24.07
N ASP A 549 -40.36 15.39 23.86
CA ASP A 549 -39.58 15.66 22.66
C ASP A 549 -38.45 14.61 22.47
N ARG A 550 -37.74 14.26 23.56
CA ARG A 550 -36.70 13.21 23.53
C ARG A 550 -37.28 11.81 23.30
N HIS A 551 -38.45 11.52 23.86
CA HIS A 551 -39.13 10.26 23.60
C HIS A 551 -39.54 10.13 22.13
N ALA A 552 -40.07 11.19 21.52
CA ALA A 552 -40.37 11.21 20.09
C ALA A 552 -39.12 10.98 19.22
N GLN A 553 -37.98 11.52 19.65
CA GLN A 553 -36.68 11.29 19.01
C GLN A 553 -36.23 9.83 19.13
N LEU A 554 -36.37 9.20 20.31
CA LEU A 554 -36.06 7.77 20.50
C LEU A 554 -36.90 6.87 19.58
N GLN A 555 -38.21 7.11 19.48
CA GLN A 555 -39.07 6.34 18.57
C GLN A 555 -38.64 6.48 17.11
N LYS A 556 -38.11 7.64 16.71
CA LYS A 556 -37.58 7.86 15.36
C LYS A 556 -36.31 7.03 15.12
N ILE A 557 -35.38 7.05 16.06
CA ILE A 557 -34.14 6.24 16.01
C ILE A 557 -34.50 4.76 15.90
N GLU A 558 -35.45 4.27 16.69
CA GLU A 558 -35.89 2.88 16.67
C GLU A 558 -36.49 2.48 15.32
N ARG A 559 -37.33 3.33 14.71
CA ARG A 559 -37.83 3.11 13.35
C ARG A 559 -36.70 3.00 12.32
N GLN A 560 -35.69 3.86 12.42
CA GLN A 560 -34.55 3.86 11.50
C GLN A 560 -33.65 2.64 11.72
N MET A 561 -33.44 2.22 12.97
CA MET A 561 -32.68 1.01 13.28
C MET A 561 -33.37 -0.26 12.74
N MET A 562 -34.70 -0.36 12.84
CA MET A 562 -35.46 -1.45 12.24
C MET A 562 -35.34 -1.47 10.72
N GLU A 563 -35.42 -0.30 10.08
CA GLU A 563 -35.26 -0.18 8.63
C GLU A 563 -33.85 -0.60 8.17
N LEU A 564 -32.80 -0.19 8.88
CA LEU A 564 -31.42 -0.61 8.59
C LEU A 564 -31.23 -2.12 8.76
N ALA A 565 -31.84 -2.71 9.78
CA ALA A 565 -31.81 -4.15 9.98
C ALA A 565 -32.49 -4.89 8.82
N GLN A 566 -33.61 -4.36 8.30
CA GLN A 566 -34.28 -4.91 7.12
C GLN A 566 -33.39 -4.81 5.87
N LEU A 567 -32.80 -3.64 5.61
CA LEU A 567 -31.88 -3.45 4.48
C LEU A 567 -30.68 -4.41 4.56
N PHE A 568 -30.13 -4.60 5.76
CA PHE A 568 -29.04 -5.53 5.99
C PHE A 568 -29.45 -6.99 5.70
N GLN A 569 -30.62 -7.41 6.17
CA GLN A 569 -31.15 -8.75 5.90
C GLN A 569 -31.47 -8.96 4.41
N ASP A 570 -31.99 -7.94 3.73
CA ASP A 570 -32.28 -7.97 2.29
C ASP A 570 -30.99 -8.14 1.46
N MET A 571 -29.84 -7.65 1.93
CA MET A 571 -28.54 -7.89 1.29
C MET A 571 -28.02 -9.32 1.45
N ASP A 572 -28.33 -9.98 2.58
CA ASP A 572 -27.88 -11.34 2.90
C ASP A 572 -28.74 -12.42 2.24
N THR A 573 -30.03 -12.17 1.99
CA THR A 573 -30.93 -13.14 1.34
C THR A 573 -30.55 -13.49 -0.10
N LEU A 574 -29.72 -12.68 -0.78
CA LEU A 574 -29.19 -12.94 -2.12
C LEU A 574 -27.85 -13.70 -2.13
N VAL A 575 -27.30 -14.07 -0.96
CA VAL A 575 -26.05 -14.84 -0.85
C VAL A 575 -26.29 -16.36 -1.02
N MET A 576 -27.53 -16.84 -0.86
CA MET A 576 -27.82 -18.29 -0.80
C MET A 576 -27.79 -19.08 -2.12
N GLN A 577 -27.65 -18.44 -3.29
CA GLN A 577 -27.64 -19.17 -4.58
C GLN A 577 -26.25 -19.37 -5.21
N GLN A 578 -25.14 -19.03 -4.54
CA GLN A 578 -23.79 -19.15 -5.12
C GLN A 578 -22.77 -20.00 -4.33
N ASP A 579 -23.16 -20.70 -3.26
CA ASP A 579 -22.19 -21.45 -2.44
C ASP A 579 -21.67 -22.77 -3.05
N VAL A 580 -22.19 -23.23 -4.20
CA VAL A 580 -21.77 -24.52 -4.80
C VAL A 580 -20.64 -24.38 -5.83
N ALA A 581 -20.27 -23.17 -6.26
CA ALA A 581 -19.23 -22.97 -7.27
C ALA A 581 -17.83 -22.64 -6.69
N VAL A 582 -17.72 -22.34 -5.40
CA VAL A 582 -16.45 -21.89 -4.78
C VAL A 582 -15.55 -23.07 -4.36
N ALA A 583 -16.11 -24.22 -3.98
CA ALA A 583 -15.33 -25.39 -3.58
C ALA A 583 -14.45 -25.95 -4.72
N ASN A 584 -14.86 -25.79 -5.99
CA ASN A 584 -14.11 -26.31 -7.14
C ASN A 584 -13.00 -25.35 -7.65
N ILE A 585 -12.97 -24.10 -7.16
CA ILE A 585 -11.93 -23.13 -7.53
C ILE A 585 -10.79 -23.16 -6.52
N GLU A 586 -11.07 -23.34 -5.23
CA GLU A 586 -10.02 -23.53 -4.21
C GLU A 586 -9.23 -24.82 -4.47
N GLN A 587 -9.90 -25.92 -4.85
CA GLN A 587 -9.23 -27.15 -5.21
C GLN A 587 -8.37 -27.02 -6.49
N LYS A 588 -8.83 -26.26 -7.49
CA LYS A 588 -8.03 -26.01 -8.72
C LYS A 588 -6.91 -24.99 -8.51
N ALA A 589 -7.06 -24.02 -7.62
CA ALA A 589 -5.98 -23.10 -7.26
C ALA A 589 -4.90 -23.82 -6.44
N GLU A 590 -5.28 -24.72 -5.54
CA GLU A 590 -4.39 -25.62 -4.80
C GLU A 590 -3.68 -26.60 -5.75
N ASP A 591 -4.39 -27.19 -6.71
CA ASP A 591 -3.78 -28.02 -7.76
C ASP A 591 -2.84 -27.21 -8.67
N VAL A 592 -3.12 -25.95 -8.97
CA VAL A 592 -2.23 -25.08 -9.76
C VAL A 592 -0.96 -24.73 -8.98
N VAL A 593 -1.05 -24.50 -7.67
CA VAL A 593 0.10 -24.25 -6.79
C VAL A 593 0.93 -25.54 -6.61
N ASP A 594 0.30 -26.68 -6.36
CA ASP A 594 0.98 -27.98 -6.22
C ASP A 594 1.62 -28.42 -7.56
N ASN A 595 0.98 -28.16 -8.71
CA ASN A 595 1.58 -28.41 -10.02
C ASN A 595 2.71 -27.42 -10.38
N LEU A 596 2.67 -26.17 -9.87
CA LEU A 596 3.77 -25.21 -10.01
C LEU A 596 4.98 -25.60 -9.16
N ASP A 597 4.75 -26.05 -7.93
CA ASP A 597 5.81 -26.50 -7.03
C ASP A 597 6.46 -27.81 -7.52
N ARG A 598 5.65 -28.78 -7.97
CA ARG A 598 6.15 -29.98 -8.65
C ARG A 598 6.87 -29.64 -9.96
N GLY A 599 6.36 -28.67 -10.72
CA GLY A 599 7.02 -28.14 -11.93
C GLY A 599 8.39 -27.52 -11.64
N ASN A 600 8.53 -26.78 -10.54
CA ASN A 600 9.81 -26.23 -10.10
C ASN A 600 10.81 -27.31 -9.68
N VAL A 601 10.34 -28.37 -9.00
CA VAL A 601 11.18 -29.52 -8.62
C VAL A 601 11.63 -30.27 -9.88
N GLU A 602 10.74 -30.53 -10.83
CA GLU A 602 11.03 -31.22 -12.10
C GLU A 602 11.97 -30.40 -13.00
N ILE A 603 11.84 -29.08 -13.02
CA ILE A 603 12.80 -28.19 -13.71
C ILE A 603 14.18 -28.26 -13.03
N GLY A 604 14.23 -28.34 -11.70
CA GLY A 604 15.46 -28.53 -10.93
C GLY A 604 16.17 -29.85 -11.24
N THR A 605 15.42 -30.97 -11.25
CA THR A 605 15.95 -32.30 -11.65
C THR A 605 16.34 -32.32 -13.11
N ALA A 606 15.59 -31.70 -14.02
CA ALA A 606 15.92 -31.58 -15.44
C ALA A 606 17.23 -30.80 -15.68
N VAL A 607 17.47 -29.70 -14.95
CA VAL A 607 18.74 -28.95 -15.04
C VAL A 607 19.92 -29.79 -14.53
N ASN A 608 19.75 -30.52 -13.43
CA ASN A 608 20.78 -31.37 -12.85
C ASN A 608 21.08 -32.59 -13.74
N THR A 609 20.06 -33.24 -14.30
CA THR A 609 20.25 -34.34 -15.28
C THR A 609 20.84 -33.84 -16.60
N ALA A 610 20.45 -32.66 -17.08
CA ALA A 610 21.08 -32.05 -18.26
C ALA A 610 22.56 -31.69 -18.04
N ARG A 611 22.94 -31.23 -16.83
CA ARG A 611 24.36 -31.02 -16.45
C ARG A 611 25.12 -32.35 -16.32
N ALA A 612 24.53 -33.38 -15.72
CA ALA A 612 25.14 -34.70 -15.59
C ALA A 612 25.31 -35.40 -16.94
N THR A 613 24.37 -35.25 -17.87
CA THR A 613 24.42 -35.83 -19.21
C THR A 613 25.59 -35.26 -20.01
N ARG A 614 25.88 -33.96 -19.87
CA ARG A 614 27.08 -33.35 -20.47
C ARG A 614 28.35 -34.02 -19.95
N LYS A 615 28.50 -34.21 -18.63
CA LYS A 615 29.66 -34.91 -18.05
C LYS A 615 29.77 -36.36 -18.53
N LYS A 616 28.67 -37.10 -18.58
CA LYS A 616 28.65 -38.50 -19.04
C LYS A 616 29.00 -38.65 -20.53
N LYS A 617 28.62 -37.70 -21.38
CA LYS A 617 29.03 -37.67 -22.80
C LYS A 617 30.55 -37.54 -22.97
N TRP A 618 31.20 -36.69 -22.17
CA TRP A 618 32.65 -36.54 -22.18
C TRP A 618 33.38 -37.78 -21.65
N ILE A 619 32.84 -38.44 -20.63
CA ILE A 619 33.39 -39.71 -20.12
C ILE A 619 33.27 -40.82 -21.17
N CYS A 620 32.13 -40.93 -21.85
CA CYS A 620 31.93 -41.91 -22.93
C CYS A 620 32.88 -41.64 -24.11
N LEU A 621 33.05 -40.38 -24.52
CA LEU A 621 34.02 -39.98 -25.54
C LEU A 621 35.45 -40.42 -25.16
N ALA A 622 35.86 -40.19 -23.91
CA ALA A 622 37.18 -40.59 -23.42
C ALA A 622 37.40 -42.12 -23.47
N ILE A 623 36.37 -42.91 -23.12
CA ILE A 623 36.41 -44.37 -23.21
C ILE A 623 36.55 -44.83 -24.67
N VAL A 624 35.79 -44.23 -25.60
CA VAL A 624 35.87 -44.55 -27.03
C VAL A 624 37.27 -44.24 -27.58
N VAL A 625 37.83 -43.09 -27.22
CA VAL A 625 39.21 -42.73 -27.61
C VAL A 625 40.22 -43.72 -27.04
N ALA A 626 40.08 -44.13 -25.78
CA ALA A 626 40.96 -45.13 -25.17
C ALA A 626 40.89 -46.49 -25.89
N ILE A 627 39.68 -46.94 -26.28
CA ILE A 627 39.49 -48.18 -27.06
C ILE A 627 40.18 -48.06 -28.42
N ILE A 628 40.04 -46.92 -29.12
CA ILE A 628 40.69 -46.69 -30.42
C ILE A 628 42.22 -46.75 -30.27
N VAL A 629 42.78 -46.17 -29.21
CA VAL A 629 44.23 -46.23 -28.94
C VAL A 629 44.69 -47.67 -28.69
N ILE A 630 43.93 -48.45 -27.91
CA ILE A 630 44.23 -49.87 -27.67
C ILE A 630 44.17 -50.68 -28.96
N LEU A 631 43.14 -50.48 -29.78
CA LEU A 631 43.00 -51.15 -31.07
C LEU A 631 44.12 -50.76 -32.03
N ALA A 632 44.52 -49.49 -32.06
CA ALA A 632 45.64 -49.02 -32.87
C ALA A 632 46.97 -49.63 -32.41
N ALA A 633 47.20 -49.75 -31.09
CA ALA A 633 48.37 -50.41 -30.53
C ALA A 633 48.38 -51.92 -30.82
N ALA A 634 47.21 -52.57 -30.73
CA ALA A 634 47.05 -53.98 -31.09
C ALA A 634 47.26 -54.22 -32.60
N LEU A 635 46.74 -53.34 -33.46
CA LEU A 635 47.00 -53.37 -34.90
C LEU A 635 48.48 -53.16 -35.19
N ALA A 636 49.11 -52.16 -34.57
CA ALA A 636 50.53 -51.89 -34.74
C ALA A 636 51.40 -53.09 -34.30
N GLY A 637 51.07 -53.73 -33.18
CA GLY A 637 51.71 -54.97 -32.74
C GLY A 637 51.45 -56.16 -33.69
N TYR A 638 50.23 -56.28 -34.21
CA TYR A 638 49.86 -57.31 -35.18
C TYR A 638 50.58 -57.13 -36.53
N PHE A 639 50.73 -55.90 -37.02
CA PHE A 639 51.48 -55.59 -38.24
C PHE A 639 53.01 -55.65 -38.03
N ALA A 640 53.51 -55.34 -36.82
CA ALA A 640 54.92 -55.51 -36.48
C ALA A 640 55.33 -57.00 -36.35
N THR A 641 54.38 -57.90 -36.05
CA THR A 641 54.62 -59.34 -35.93
C THR A 641 54.31 -60.13 -37.21
N ARG A 642 53.77 -59.49 -38.25
CA ARG A 642 53.52 -60.09 -39.57
C ARG A 642 54.01 -59.18 -40.71
N PRO A 643 55.28 -59.30 -41.13
CA PRO A 643 55.74 -58.63 -42.34
C PRO A 643 55.15 -59.36 -43.56
N GLY A 644 54.20 -58.70 -44.22
CA GLY A 644 53.80 -59.06 -45.58
C GLY A 644 52.44 -59.75 -45.70
N ALA A 645 51.43 -58.97 -46.08
CA ALA A 645 50.31 -59.43 -46.90
C ALA A 645 49.62 -58.22 -47.54
N ASN A 646 50.16 -57.79 -48.69
CA ASN A 646 49.50 -56.87 -49.60
C ASN A 646 48.23 -57.55 -50.13
N THR A 647 47.06 -57.07 -49.73
CA THR A 647 45.82 -57.43 -50.42
C THR A 647 44.98 -56.18 -50.62
N LYS A 648 45.13 -55.55 -51.79
CA LYS A 648 44.15 -54.59 -52.31
C LYS A 648 42.84 -55.36 -52.55
N ARG A 649 41.86 -55.18 -51.66
CA ARG A 649 40.46 -55.51 -51.94
C ARG A 649 39.66 -54.22 -51.93
N SER A 650 38.88 -54.03 -53.00
CA SER A 650 38.10 -52.83 -53.25
C SER A 650 37.12 -52.58 -52.10
N LEU A 651 36.95 -51.31 -51.73
CA LEU A 651 36.01 -50.84 -50.71
C LEU A 651 34.53 -50.99 -51.14
N ASP A 652 34.27 -51.44 -52.36
CA ASP A 652 32.93 -51.57 -52.93
C ASP A 652 32.17 -52.83 -52.46
N ASP A 653 32.86 -53.84 -51.91
CA ASP A 653 32.24 -55.11 -51.48
C ASP A 653 31.73 -55.11 -50.01
N ILE A 654 31.97 -54.05 -49.23
CA ILE A 654 31.69 -54.03 -47.77
C ILE A 654 30.51 -53.12 -47.39
N LEU A 655 29.95 -52.34 -48.32
CA LEU A 655 28.85 -51.42 -48.02
C LEU A 655 27.71 -51.52 -49.04
N ASP A 656 27.03 -52.67 -49.07
CA ASP A 656 25.70 -52.76 -49.66
C ASP A 656 24.64 -52.13 -48.71
N ILE A 657 24.80 -50.83 -48.46
CA ILE A 657 23.93 -49.99 -47.63
C ILE A 657 22.57 -49.74 -48.31
N ARG A 658 22.43 -50.07 -49.60
CA ARG A 658 21.15 -49.92 -50.32
C ARG A 658 20.09 -50.93 -49.88
N SER A 659 20.48 -52.15 -49.49
CA SER A 659 19.54 -53.19 -49.06
C SER A 659 18.98 -53.00 -47.64
N VAL A 660 19.57 -52.12 -46.82
CA VAL A 660 19.10 -51.82 -45.45
C VAL A 660 18.15 -50.61 -45.43
N ILE A 661 18.30 -49.68 -46.38
CA ILE A 661 17.49 -48.45 -46.47
C ILE A 661 16.12 -48.71 -47.13
N GLU A 662 15.99 -49.77 -47.94
CA GLU A 662 14.72 -50.13 -48.61
C GLU A 662 13.87 -51.17 -47.84
N SER A 663 14.20 -51.48 -46.58
CA SER A 663 13.31 -52.31 -45.75
C SER A 663 12.22 -51.44 -45.09
N GLU A 664 11.02 -51.60 -45.63
CA GLU A 664 9.77 -50.87 -45.41
C GLU A 664 9.14 -51.06 -44.01
N ARG A 665 9.92 -50.98 -42.92
CA ARG A 665 9.40 -51.24 -41.55
C ARG A 665 9.73 -50.21 -40.46
N VAL A 666 10.35 -49.08 -40.79
CA VAL A 666 10.66 -48.03 -39.80
C VAL A 666 9.62 -46.88 -39.75
N PRO A 667 8.97 -46.47 -40.85
CA PRO A 667 7.96 -45.39 -40.78
C PRO A 667 6.65 -45.78 -40.07
N GLN A 668 6.28 -47.07 -40.05
CA GLN A 668 4.99 -47.53 -39.52
C GLN A 668 4.96 -47.67 -37.98
N LEU A 669 6.12 -47.84 -37.32
CA LEU A 669 6.21 -47.94 -35.86
C LEU A 669 6.29 -46.57 -35.15
N LEU A 670 6.78 -45.53 -35.83
CA LEU A 670 6.76 -44.16 -35.31
C LEU A 670 5.37 -43.53 -35.44
N ASN A 671 4.67 -43.74 -36.56
CA ASN A 671 3.32 -43.19 -36.75
C ASN A 671 2.25 -43.86 -35.87
N SER A 672 2.43 -45.12 -35.47
CA SER A 672 1.49 -45.79 -34.57
C SER A 672 1.62 -45.35 -33.10
N ARG A 673 2.83 -44.95 -32.66
CA ARG A 673 3.05 -44.41 -31.30
C ARG A 673 2.59 -42.96 -31.15
N ILE A 674 2.84 -42.12 -32.15
CA ILE A 674 2.42 -40.69 -32.13
C ILE A 674 0.88 -40.57 -32.14
N ASN A 675 0.18 -41.45 -32.86
CA ASN A 675 -1.29 -41.47 -32.87
C ASN A 675 -1.94 -42.06 -31.60
N ALA A 676 -1.20 -42.86 -30.82
CA ALA A 676 -1.69 -43.42 -29.56
C ALA A 676 -1.55 -42.42 -28.40
N GLU A 677 -0.48 -41.62 -28.37
CA GLU A 677 -0.27 -40.59 -27.34
C GLU A 677 -1.18 -39.37 -27.55
N SER A 678 -1.42 -38.96 -28.80
CA SER A 678 -2.34 -37.86 -29.12
C SER A 678 -3.81 -38.18 -28.76
N ARG A 679 -4.25 -39.44 -28.84
CA ARG A 679 -5.60 -39.85 -28.39
C ARG A 679 -5.73 -39.93 -26.86
N ARG A 680 -4.64 -40.21 -26.14
CA ARG A 680 -4.62 -40.16 -24.67
C ARG A 680 -4.75 -38.73 -24.14
N TRP A 681 -4.14 -37.76 -24.81
CA TRP A 681 -4.24 -36.35 -24.43
C TRP A 681 -5.63 -35.74 -24.68
N LEU A 682 -6.35 -36.20 -25.71
CA LEU A 682 -7.69 -35.69 -26.02
C LEU A 682 -8.81 -36.29 -25.15
N THR A 683 -8.52 -37.33 -24.36
CA THR A 683 -9.50 -37.99 -23.48
C THR A 683 -9.35 -37.66 -22.00
N SER A 684 -8.29 -36.93 -21.60
CA SER A 684 -8.08 -36.51 -20.20
C SER A 684 -8.51 -35.07 -19.88
N THR A 685 -9.11 -34.34 -20.84
CA THR A 685 -9.56 -32.94 -20.65
C THR A 685 -11.09 -32.79 -20.60
N THR A 686 -11.81 -33.91 -20.57
CA THR A 686 -13.26 -33.95 -20.39
C THR A 686 -13.63 -35.06 -19.41
N THR A 687 -13.36 -34.80 -18.12
CA THR A 687 -14.19 -35.25 -17.01
C THR A 687 -13.90 -34.41 -15.78
#